data_AF-A0A820IRR4-F1
#
_entry.id   AF-A0A820IRR4-F1
#
_cell.length_a   1.000
_cell.length_b   1.000
_cell.length_c   1.000
_cell.angle_alpha   90.00
_cell.angle_beta   90.00
_cell.angle_gamma   90.00
#
_symmetry.space_group_name_H-M   'P 1'
#
loop_
_entity.id
_entity.type
_entity.pdbx_description
1 polymer ?
#
loop_
_entity_poly.entity_id
_entity_poly.type
_entity_poly.pdbx_seq_one_letter_code
_entity_poly.pdbx_strand_id
1 'polypeptide(L)'
;DYFRMYYNYLVSFDKYIRLPQAEIRHCLELAEAKIFEKVTSLSKDITSSVGDVKKIAELLKKIKFFAENFSMFDTKINGIIDEVLKSYRTQQGPLILSQLTMILETTDIGSRLIAEHSCLSGEDWRKRREKMQKQDDLNYVIDELEGDDLATDVLRSRYKAFRRMYDELISKILGSFNPQTETEPDIEVLITQTKILLGTVAHKATEVTWDHSFRDKIPELLAHIFAVWTLKNTQHYNAMRGIDAANAYLLMPHVAQVISIFRILGIGYKKNSTLLGYKVPYIKRISDDLINNLVQIGTGEGKSVVMAMTACVFALVGIDVDCSCYSEYLSMRDKNDFAPVFRALGIEERIQYGTFNKLCENFLNEQCNIREKVHDMIMNNKNVIDVIQRTTRIRPKVLLIDEVDVFLSEKYYRGMYIPSAYLKDPLIKSLLDALWKNRNLRTLRAVKALPAYNACATRFSNWSFLFDEAIKDMLAALKSFQSSTYIVLNDKIVYVEGESVVENVVHGYDTIWAYYYENENGFISQNSLETNVGIIINCGTFSYAEMPHEFAYITGVTGTLKTLAESEKNILKMIYHIDKNTYMPSVFGKSNRNYNSANDVQVVNVSEYFMRIRGEIDTMRSAQRPILVFFESEEKLLAFYDSPELLSLKHNVQIITEKVSTKERELCVKRAATDGRVTLLTRIFGRGTDFICRNQQVLANGGIHVLQTFFSEELSEEYQIMGRGARQGDRGSYRILLLDSDLEWVLGADWKEQIPIITGSTLYATLDRGRNMLYESKCAAKQVGIEQCKREHQASRNFMKALSEGDIDAVKMFLVEQNGGVSTVSEISRTVLLMDATGSMSNLLSATKDTVCTMFERASGILEGKGLSKDSFSMQFAIYRNYNSRENKILEVSSWQTKGSHLRAFMNRIVPEGGWGEEAIEIGLWHAVKESEKQDEISQVILIGDAPPNTKIDVAKKRASFGEHYWKTTRFAISTYYEDELETLKNKNIPVHAFILLIMQKITLKNCKRDKRTM
;
A
#
# COMPACT_ATOMS: atom_id res chain seq x y z
N ASP A 1 14.40 -17.05 -20.43
CA ASP A 1 13.88 -15.69 -20.60
C ASP A 1 13.23 -15.44 -21.96
N TYR A 2 13.96 -15.48 -23.09
CA TYR A 2 13.35 -15.25 -24.42
C TYR A 2 12.11 -16.11 -24.73
N PHE A 3 12.17 -17.42 -24.48
CA PHE A 3 11.00 -18.28 -24.66
C PHE A 3 9.81 -17.81 -23.81
N ARG A 4 10.03 -17.49 -22.52
CA ARG A 4 8.98 -17.00 -21.62
C ARG A 4 8.35 -15.72 -22.14
N MET A 5 9.19 -14.79 -22.59
CA MET A 5 8.77 -13.52 -23.20
C MET A 5 7.90 -13.78 -24.45
N TYR A 6 8.36 -14.61 -25.39
CA TYR A 6 7.59 -14.95 -26.58
C TYR A 6 6.30 -15.71 -26.28
N TYR A 7 6.33 -16.63 -25.32
CA TYR A 7 5.14 -17.35 -24.87
C TYR A 7 4.11 -16.38 -24.29
N ASN A 8 4.53 -15.44 -23.44
CA ASN A 8 3.66 -14.40 -22.90
C ASN A 8 3.09 -13.48 -23.99
N TYR A 9 3.89 -13.16 -25.02
CA TYR A 9 3.37 -12.43 -26.19
C TYR A 9 2.32 -13.24 -26.93
N LEU A 10 2.55 -14.54 -27.19
CA LEU A 10 1.57 -15.39 -27.84
C LEU A 10 0.27 -15.53 -27.03
N VAL A 11 0.35 -15.66 -25.71
CA VAL A 11 -0.83 -15.65 -24.82
C VAL A 11 -1.58 -14.32 -24.92
N SER A 12 -0.87 -13.20 -24.95
CA SER A 12 -1.48 -11.89 -25.16
C SER A 12 -2.11 -11.77 -26.54
N PHE A 13 -1.46 -12.25 -27.61
CA PHE A 13 -2.05 -12.28 -28.94
C PHE A 13 -3.32 -13.14 -28.98
N ASP A 14 -3.29 -14.37 -28.44
CA ASP A 14 -4.47 -15.25 -28.39
C ASP A 14 -5.64 -14.63 -27.62
N LYS A 15 -5.34 -13.97 -26.50
CA LYS A 15 -6.35 -13.37 -25.62
C LYS A 15 -6.93 -12.08 -26.17
N TYR A 16 -6.13 -11.25 -26.84
CA TYR A 16 -6.48 -9.86 -27.16
C TYR A 16 -6.56 -9.53 -28.64
N ILE A 17 -5.95 -10.34 -29.52
CA ILE A 17 -5.87 -10.05 -30.96
C ILE A 17 -6.42 -11.26 -31.73
N ARG A 18 -7.62 -11.09 -32.30
CA ARG A 18 -8.19 -12.11 -33.19
C ARG A 18 -7.50 -12.05 -34.55
N LEU A 19 -6.51 -12.92 -34.75
CA LEU A 19 -5.89 -13.20 -36.04
C LEU A 19 -6.48 -14.50 -36.61
N PRO A 20 -7.59 -14.45 -37.38
CA PRO A 20 -8.27 -15.65 -37.86
C PRO A 20 -7.42 -16.57 -38.76
N GLN A 21 -6.27 -16.10 -39.25
CA GLN A 21 -5.32 -16.89 -40.05
C GLN A 21 -4.14 -17.46 -39.24
N ALA A 22 -4.01 -17.11 -37.96
CA ALA A 22 -2.91 -17.58 -37.12
C ALA A 22 -3.43 -18.61 -36.10
N GLU A 23 -2.92 -19.84 -36.15
CA GLU A 23 -3.25 -20.91 -35.20
C GLU A 23 -2.50 -20.74 -33.85
N ILE A 24 -2.60 -19.56 -33.24
CA ILE A 24 -1.82 -19.20 -32.03
C ILE A 24 -2.12 -20.16 -30.88
N ARG A 25 -3.40 -20.50 -30.68
CA ARG A 25 -3.82 -21.46 -29.66
C ARG A 25 -3.19 -22.83 -29.84
N HIS A 26 -3.10 -23.32 -31.08
CA HIS A 26 -2.45 -24.59 -31.38
C HIS A 26 -0.95 -24.55 -31.05
N CYS A 27 -0.26 -23.44 -31.38
CA CYS A 27 1.14 -23.24 -31.02
C CYS A 27 1.36 -23.22 -29.49
N LEU A 28 0.47 -22.58 -28.73
CA LEU A 28 0.51 -22.57 -27.27
C LEU A 28 0.32 -23.97 -26.69
N GLU A 29 -0.65 -24.74 -27.20
CA GLU A 29 -0.91 -26.12 -26.79
C GLU A 29 0.27 -27.05 -27.11
N LEU A 30 0.89 -26.92 -28.29
CA LEU A 30 2.10 -27.65 -28.66
C LEU A 30 3.30 -27.31 -27.76
N ALA A 31 3.46 -26.04 -27.41
CA ALA A 31 4.52 -25.60 -26.51
C ALA A 31 4.32 -26.16 -25.10
N GLU A 32 3.08 -26.11 -24.58
CA GLU A 32 2.69 -26.72 -23.31
C GLU A 32 3.00 -28.24 -23.32
N ALA A 33 2.54 -28.95 -24.35
CA ALA A 33 2.75 -30.39 -24.48
C ALA A 33 4.25 -30.78 -24.44
N LYS A 34 5.11 -30.07 -25.19
CA LYS A 34 6.56 -30.34 -25.20
C LYS A 34 7.23 -30.08 -23.85
N ILE A 35 6.81 -29.04 -23.13
CA ILE A 35 7.34 -28.75 -21.79
C ILE A 35 6.97 -29.89 -20.83
N PHE A 36 5.70 -30.31 -20.83
CA PHE A 36 5.23 -31.38 -19.96
C PHE A 36 5.84 -32.73 -20.32
N GLU A 37 5.99 -33.06 -21.60
CA GLU A 37 6.69 -34.28 -22.03
C GLU A 37 8.12 -34.32 -21.46
N LYS A 38 8.83 -33.20 -21.49
CA LYS A 38 10.18 -33.10 -20.93
C LYS A 38 10.19 -33.23 -19.41
N VAL A 39 9.28 -32.55 -18.71
CA VAL A 39 9.17 -32.63 -17.24
C VAL A 39 8.80 -34.04 -16.80
N THR A 40 7.87 -34.70 -17.47
CA THR A 40 7.47 -36.09 -17.19
C THR A 40 8.61 -37.06 -17.46
N SER A 41 9.40 -36.87 -18.54
CA SER A 41 10.60 -37.66 -18.79
C SER A 41 11.62 -37.52 -17.65
N LEU A 42 11.88 -36.30 -17.19
CA LEU A 42 12.80 -36.07 -16.06
C LEU A 42 12.28 -36.70 -14.76
N SER A 43 10.97 -36.65 -14.53
CA SER A 43 10.33 -37.29 -13.37
C SER A 43 10.51 -38.81 -13.40
N LYS A 44 10.29 -39.46 -14.56
CA LYS A 44 10.56 -40.90 -14.76
C LYS A 44 12.03 -41.25 -14.53
N ASP A 45 12.95 -40.41 -14.98
CA ASP A 45 14.39 -40.60 -14.75
C ASP A 45 14.72 -40.59 -13.26
N ILE A 46 14.05 -39.75 -12.45
CA ILE A 46 14.19 -39.74 -10.98
C ILE A 46 13.71 -41.07 -10.41
N THR A 47 12.52 -41.53 -10.80
CA THR A 47 11.96 -42.81 -10.32
C THR A 47 12.84 -44.00 -10.69
N SER A 48 13.56 -43.95 -11.81
CA SER A 48 14.50 -45.00 -12.24
C SER A 48 15.88 -44.93 -11.59
N SER A 49 16.26 -43.81 -10.96
CA SER A 49 17.60 -43.57 -10.39
C SER A 49 17.65 -43.80 -8.87
N VAL A 50 16.83 -44.72 -8.36
CA VAL A 50 16.69 -45.02 -6.93
C VAL A 50 18.06 -45.34 -6.31
N GLY A 51 18.49 -44.56 -5.33
CA GLY A 51 19.77 -44.72 -4.62
C GLY A 51 20.89 -43.76 -5.05
N ASP A 52 20.79 -43.07 -6.18
CA ASP A 52 21.75 -42.03 -6.59
C ASP A 52 21.23 -40.62 -6.23
N VAL A 53 21.46 -40.24 -4.97
CA VAL A 53 20.97 -38.97 -4.40
C VAL A 53 21.49 -37.75 -5.17
N LYS A 54 22.72 -37.80 -5.70
CA LYS A 54 23.30 -36.69 -6.47
C LYS A 54 22.57 -36.51 -7.80
N LYS A 55 22.34 -37.60 -8.53
CA LYS A 55 21.62 -37.54 -9.80
C LYS A 55 20.17 -37.09 -9.61
N ILE A 56 19.51 -37.56 -8.55
CA ILE A 56 18.15 -37.13 -8.20
C ILE A 56 18.11 -35.63 -7.89
N ALA A 57 19.06 -35.12 -7.10
CA ALA A 57 19.17 -33.68 -6.82
C ALA A 57 19.29 -32.86 -8.11
N GLU A 58 20.15 -33.27 -9.05
CA GLU A 58 20.31 -32.59 -10.34
C GLU A 58 19.03 -32.61 -11.19
N LEU A 59 18.33 -33.74 -11.25
CA LEU A 59 17.08 -33.86 -11.98
C LEU A 59 15.96 -33.01 -11.36
N LEU A 60 15.84 -32.99 -10.04
CA LEU A 60 14.90 -32.13 -9.30
C LEU A 60 15.17 -30.65 -9.56
N LYS A 61 16.45 -30.22 -9.52
CA LYS A 61 16.84 -28.85 -9.86
C LYS A 61 16.45 -28.50 -11.30
N LYS A 62 16.61 -29.41 -12.26
CA LYS A 62 16.15 -29.21 -13.65
C LYS A 62 14.64 -29.03 -13.72
N ILE A 63 13.85 -29.89 -13.08
CA ILE A 63 12.38 -29.75 -13.08
C ILE A 63 11.97 -28.42 -12.42
N LYS A 64 12.60 -28.05 -11.30
CA LYS A 64 12.36 -26.77 -10.64
C LYS A 64 12.70 -25.57 -11.53
N PHE A 65 13.75 -25.69 -12.34
CA PHE A 65 14.09 -24.67 -13.33
C PHE A 65 12.97 -24.47 -14.36
N PHE A 66 12.29 -25.54 -14.80
CA PHE A 66 11.10 -25.40 -15.64
C PHE A 66 9.98 -24.67 -14.90
N ALA A 67 9.66 -25.04 -13.66
CA ALA A 67 8.61 -24.39 -12.86
C ALA A 67 8.84 -22.87 -12.72
N GLU A 68 10.07 -22.46 -12.43
CA GLU A 68 10.41 -21.05 -12.24
C GLU A 68 10.47 -20.27 -13.56
N ASN A 69 10.91 -20.87 -14.67
CA ASN A 69 11.00 -20.17 -15.96
C ASN A 69 9.70 -20.18 -16.75
N PHE A 70 8.77 -21.09 -16.42
CA PHE A 70 7.44 -21.18 -17.00
C PHE A 70 6.39 -21.03 -15.89
N SER A 71 6.35 -19.84 -15.28
CA SER A 71 5.50 -19.54 -14.11
C SER A 71 4.00 -19.75 -14.36
N MET A 72 3.56 -19.77 -15.63
CA MET A 72 2.18 -20.13 -16.00
C MET A 72 1.84 -21.59 -15.70
N PHE A 73 2.84 -22.47 -15.59
CA PHE A 73 2.71 -23.90 -15.31
C PHE A 73 3.25 -24.29 -13.94
N ASP A 74 3.64 -23.31 -13.11
CA ASP A 74 4.32 -23.54 -11.83
C ASP A 74 3.57 -24.52 -10.94
N THR A 75 2.25 -24.39 -10.84
CA THR A 75 1.38 -25.18 -9.97
C THR A 75 1.38 -26.64 -10.40
N LYS A 76 1.26 -26.90 -11.71
CA LYS A 76 1.30 -28.25 -12.27
C LYS A 76 2.70 -28.88 -12.11
N ILE A 77 3.76 -28.14 -12.46
CA ILE A 77 5.14 -28.65 -12.38
C ILE A 77 5.57 -28.88 -10.93
N ASN A 78 5.25 -27.96 -10.02
CA ASN A 78 5.52 -28.12 -8.59
C ASN A 78 4.74 -29.32 -8.02
N GLY A 79 3.51 -29.57 -8.48
CA GLY A 79 2.76 -30.79 -8.14
C GLY A 79 3.49 -32.07 -8.53
N ILE A 80 4.13 -32.11 -9.71
CA ILE A 80 4.97 -33.25 -10.13
C ILE A 80 6.18 -33.40 -9.20
N ILE A 81 6.83 -32.30 -8.81
CA ILE A 81 7.94 -32.34 -7.83
C ILE A 81 7.45 -32.92 -6.51
N ASP A 82 6.29 -32.48 -6.01
CA ASP A 82 5.71 -32.98 -4.76
C ASP A 82 5.39 -34.48 -4.83
N GLU A 83 4.82 -34.97 -5.94
CA GLU A 83 4.56 -36.40 -6.16
C GLU A 83 5.85 -37.23 -6.17
N VAL A 84 6.88 -36.75 -6.87
CA VAL A 84 8.20 -37.41 -6.92
C VAL A 84 8.83 -37.47 -5.54
N LEU A 85 8.83 -36.35 -4.80
CA LEU A 85 9.39 -36.30 -3.45
C LEU A 85 8.62 -37.19 -2.46
N LYS A 86 7.28 -37.25 -2.57
CA LYS A 86 6.44 -38.17 -1.78
C LYS A 86 6.79 -39.63 -2.07
N SER A 87 6.84 -40.02 -3.35
CA SER A 87 7.21 -41.38 -3.75
C SER A 87 8.62 -41.74 -3.28
N TYR A 88 9.58 -40.82 -3.43
CA TYR A 88 10.95 -41.01 -2.99
C TYR A 88 11.05 -41.21 -1.47
N ARG A 89 10.32 -40.39 -0.69
CA ARG A 89 10.24 -40.50 0.77
C ARG A 89 9.69 -41.87 1.21
N THR A 90 8.62 -42.35 0.57
CA THR A 90 8.02 -43.66 0.88
C THR A 90 8.98 -44.82 0.57
N GLN A 91 9.78 -44.72 -0.49
CA GLN A 91 10.65 -45.81 -0.95
C GLN A 91 12.00 -45.90 -0.22
N GLN A 92 12.57 -44.77 0.20
CA GLN A 92 13.96 -44.69 0.70
C GLN A 92 14.07 -44.27 2.18
N GLY A 93 12.95 -43.84 2.78
CA GLY A 93 12.91 -43.40 4.17
C GLY A 93 13.52 -42.00 4.41
N PRO A 94 13.44 -41.52 5.65
CA PRO A 94 13.69 -40.12 6.02
C PRO A 94 15.17 -39.70 6.02
N LEU A 95 16.09 -40.62 6.34
CA LEU A 95 17.54 -40.35 6.40
C LEU A 95 18.14 -39.98 5.03
N ILE A 96 17.69 -40.64 3.96
CA ILE A 96 18.14 -40.37 2.60
C ILE A 96 17.60 -39.01 2.10
N LEU A 97 16.48 -38.54 2.64
CA LEU A 97 15.94 -37.20 2.37
C LEU A 97 16.85 -36.09 2.91
N SER A 98 17.48 -36.30 4.07
CA SER A 98 18.45 -35.35 4.64
C SER A 98 19.73 -35.26 3.80
N GLN A 99 20.20 -36.38 3.24
CA GLN A 99 21.31 -36.35 2.28
C GLN A 99 20.94 -35.58 1.00
N LEU A 100 19.69 -35.73 0.54
CA LEU A 100 19.18 -35.00 -0.61
C LEU A 100 19.13 -33.49 -0.34
N THR A 101 18.64 -33.06 0.82
CA THR A 101 18.61 -31.64 1.19
C THR A 101 20.01 -31.04 1.25
N MET A 102 20.99 -31.73 1.86
CA MET A 102 22.38 -31.28 1.90
C MET A 102 22.95 -30.99 0.50
N ILE A 103 22.62 -31.81 -0.51
CA ILE A 103 23.08 -31.59 -1.88
C ILE A 103 22.33 -30.44 -2.54
N LEU A 104 20.99 -30.38 -2.39
CA LEU A 104 20.16 -29.33 -2.98
C LEU A 104 20.57 -27.92 -2.49
N GLU A 105 20.96 -27.81 -1.22
CA GLU A 105 21.34 -26.55 -0.56
C GLU A 105 22.57 -25.88 -1.14
N THR A 106 23.42 -26.62 -1.82
CA THR A 106 24.62 -26.07 -2.48
C THR A 106 24.28 -25.08 -3.60
N THR A 107 23.00 -24.99 -4.01
CA THR A 107 22.54 -24.11 -5.07
C THR A 107 21.32 -23.30 -4.63
N ASP A 108 21.13 -22.13 -5.25
CA ASP A 108 19.96 -21.27 -5.02
C ASP A 108 18.65 -21.97 -5.34
N ILE A 109 18.60 -22.68 -6.48
CA ILE A 109 17.39 -23.34 -6.94
C ILE A 109 17.02 -24.53 -6.04
N GLY A 110 18.00 -25.30 -5.57
CA GLY A 110 17.75 -26.39 -4.63
C GLY A 110 17.33 -25.88 -3.24
N SER A 111 17.89 -24.75 -2.79
CA SER A 111 17.44 -24.09 -1.56
C SER A 111 15.99 -23.59 -1.64
N ARG A 112 15.55 -23.06 -2.78
CA ARG A 112 14.13 -22.73 -3.02
C ARG A 112 13.25 -23.98 -3.09
N LEU A 113 13.76 -25.06 -3.66
CA LEU A 113 13.07 -26.35 -3.68
C LEU A 113 12.79 -26.84 -2.25
N ILE A 114 13.75 -26.72 -1.34
CA ILE A 114 13.55 -27.09 0.08
C ILE A 114 12.48 -26.23 0.75
N ALA A 115 12.47 -24.93 0.48
CA ALA A 115 11.55 -23.99 1.12
C ALA A 115 10.10 -24.08 0.59
N GLU A 116 9.91 -24.44 -0.68
CA GLU A 116 8.61 -24.40 -1.35
C GLU A 116 7.87 -25.74 -1.36
N HIS A 117 8.58 -26.85 -1.10
CA HIS A 117 7.99 -28.19 -1.17
C HIS A 117 7.83 -28.80 0.22
N SER A 118 6.58 -29.10 0.57
CA SER A 118 6.16 -29.57 1.90
C SER A 118 6.84 -30.85 2.37
N CYS A 119 7.43 -31.67 1.49
CA CYS A 119 8.21 -32.84 1.90
C CYS A 119 9.57 -32.46 2.50
N LEU A 120 10.10 -31.28 2.19
CA LEU A 120 11.44 -30.82 2.57
C LEU A 120 11.42 -29.67 3.58
N SER A 121 10.26 -29.03 3.82
CA SER A 121 10.14 -27.83 4.67
C SER A 121 10.63 -28.00 6.11
N GLY A 122 10.61 -29.22 6.66
CA GLY A 122 11.13 -29.50 8.00
C GLY A 122 12.61 -29.13 8.16
N GLU A 123 13.40 -29.24 7.10
CA GLU A 123 14.82 -28.90 7.13
C GLU A 123 15.06 -27.38 7.17
N ASP A 124 14.22 -26.60 6.48
CA ASP A 124 14.24 -25.14 6.58
C ASP A 124 13.90 -24.69 8.01
N TRP A 125 12.92 -25.35 8.66
CA TRP A 125 12.53 -25.05 10.03
C TRP A 125 13.63 -25.37 11.05
N ARG A 126 14.25 -26.55 10.93
CA ARG A 126 15.37 -26.98 11.77
C ARG A 126 16.48 -25.92 11.79
N LYS A 127 16.86 -25.43 10.61
CA LYS A 127 17.91 -24.42 10.46
C LYS A 127 17.55 -23.07 11.03
N ARG A 128 16.32 -22.61 10.81
CA ARG A 128 15.84 -21.36 11.43
C ARG A 128 15.90 -21.47 12.95
N ARG A 129 15.50 -22.61 13.52
CA ARG A 129 15.62 -22.89 14.96
C ARG A 129 17.06 -22.84 15.42
N GLU A 130 18.00 -23.46 14.70
CA GLU A 130 19.43 -23.41 15.03
C GLU A 130 19.98 -21.98 15.06
N LYS A 131 19.56 -21.13 14.11
CA LYS A 131 19.94 -19.70 14.11
C LYS A 131 19.40 -18.94 15.32
N MET A 132 18.20 -19.27 15.79
CA MET A 132 17.54 -18.62 16.93
C MET A 132 17.93 -19.23 18.28
N GLN A 133 18.50 -20.43 18.32
CA GLN A 133 18.66 -21.24 19.53
C GLN A 133 19.38 -20.51 20.67
N LYS A 134 20.36 -19.65 20.34
CA LYS A 134 21.11 -18.87 21.34
C LYS A 134 20.26 -17.76 21.98
N GLN A 135 19.25 -17.27 21.28
CA GLN A 135 18.36 -16.18 21.69
C GLN A 135 16.98 -16.69 22.15
N ASP A 136 16.67 -17.97 21.99
CA ASP A 136 15.47 -18.62 22.53
C ASP A 136 15.65 -18.93 24.03
N ASP A 137 16.00 -17.90 24.80
CA ASP A 137 16.19 -17.93 26.24
C ASP A 137 15.35 -16.85 26.94
N LEU A 138 14.74 -17.23 28.07
CA LEU A 138 13.88 -16.33 28.82
C LEU A 138 14.64 -15.17 29.47
N ASN A 139 15.88 -15.38 29.93
CA ASN A 139 16.65 -14.30 30.52
C ASN A 139 17.07 -13.32 29.44
N TYR A 140 17.62 -13.80 28.32
CA TYR A 140 17.97 -12.96 27.19
C TYR A 140 16.82 -12.03 26.77
N VAL A 141 15.62 -12.59 26.54
CA VAL A 141 14.48 -11.80 26.09
C VAL A 141 14.02 -10.80 27.15
N ILE A 142 13.98 -11.18 28.43
CA ILE A 142 13.49 -10.30 29.50
C ILE A 142 14.51 -9.21 29.85
N ASP A 143 15.80 -9.51 29.82
CA ASP A 143 16.88 -8.60 30.21
C ASP A 143 17.12 -7.51 29.14
N GLU A 144 16.89 -7.84 27.87
CA GLU A 144 16.99 -6.91 26.72
C GLU A 144 15.61 -6.32 26.33
N LEU A 145 14.55 -6.58 27.10
CA LEU A 145 13.20 -6.06 26.84
C LEU A 145 13.13 -4.57 27.18
N GLU A 146 12.70 -3.75 26.22
CA GLU A 146 12.43 -2.33 26.44
C GLU A 146 10.93 -2.02 26.27
N GLY A 147 10.44 -0.95 26.92
CA GLY A 147 9.05 -0.52 26.77
C GLY A 147 8.45 0.07 28.04
N ASP A 148 7.16 0.40 27.96
CA ASP A 148 6.42 1.07 29.02
C ASP A 148 5.97 0.10 30.13
N ASP A 149 6.12 0.51 31.39
CA ASP A 149 5.60 -0.18 32.59
C ASP A 149 5.94 -1.68 32.68
N LEU A 150 7.15 -2.09 32.31
CA LEU A 150 7.54 -3.51 32.31
C LEU A 150 7.54 -4.12 33.73
N ALA A 151 6.65 -5.10 33.97
CA ALA A 151 6.64 -6.00 35.11
C ALA A 151 7.28 -7.35 34.71
N THR A 152 8.60 -7.36 34.67
CA THR A 152 9.42 -8.49 34.17
C THR A 152 9.27 -9.76 35.00
N ASP A 153 9.01 -9.63 36.31
CA ASP A 153 8.70 -10.71 37.25
C ASP A 153 7.38 -11.42 36.88
N VAL A 154 6.34 -10.65 36.56
CA VAL A 154 5.05 -11.19 36.10
C VAL A 154 5.22 -11.89 34.77
N LEU A 155 5.89 -11.26 33.79
CA LEU A 155 6.16 -11.86 32.48
C LEU A 155 6.91 -13.19 32.60
N ARG A 156 7.95 -13.22 33.44
CA ARG A 156 8.74 -14.42 33.72
C ARG A 156 7.89 -15.54 34.34
N SER A 157 7.05 -15.20 35.32
CA SER A 157 6.14 -16.16 35.96
C SER A 157 5.12 -16.75 34.97
N ARG A 158 4.46 -15.89 34.20
CA ARG A 158 3.46 -16.28 33.19
C ARG A 158 4.07 -17.11 32.07
N TYR A 159 5.26 -16.76 31.61
CA TYR A 159 5.95 -17.53 30.59
C TYR A 159 6.33 -18.93 31.09
N LYS A 160 6.84 -19.04 32.33
CA LYS A 160 7.14 -20.36 32.93
C LYS A 160 5.88 -21.22 33.04
N ALA A 161 4.75 -20.64 33.43
CA ALA A 161 3.47 -21.34 33.47
C ALA A 161 3.06 -21.84 32.07
N PHE A 162 3.06 -20.95 31.07
CA PHE A 162 2.82 -21.31 29.67
C PHE A 162 3.74 -22.44 29.21
N ARG A 163 5.05 -22.31 29.42
CA ARG A 163 6.06 -23.23 28.92
C ARG A 163 5.89 -24.63 29.50
N ARG A 164 5.67 -24.73 30.81
CA ARG A 164 5.39 -26.00 31.49
C ARG A 164 4.20 -26.71 30.86
N MET A 165 3.08 -26.00 30.70
CA MET A 165 1.84 -26.59 30.16
C MET A 165 1.99 -26.99 28.70
N TYR A 166 2.65 -26.14 27.90
CA TYR A 166 2.94 -26.43 26.51
C TYR A 166 3.83 -27.69 26.36
N ASP A 167 4.92 -27.78 27.13
CA ASP A 167 5.82 -28.94 27.09
C ASP A 167 5.11 -30.24 27.57
N GLU A 168 4.24 -30.16 28.58
CA GLU A 168 3.40 -31.27 29.05
C GLU A 168 2.42 -31.76 27.96
N LEU A 169 1.71 -30.84 27.29
CA LEU A 169 0.78 -31.15 26.20
C LEU A 169 1.50 -31.83 25.03
N ILE A 170 2.63 -31.26 24.58
CA ILE A 170 3.43 -31.81 23.48
C ILE A 170 3.96 -33.20 23.87
N SER A 171 4.52 -33.36 25.06
CA SER A 171 5.09 -34.64 25.50
C SER A 171 4.02 -35.73 25.62
N LYS A 172 2.85 -35.41 26.18
CA LYS A 172 1.72 -36.34 26.31
C LYS A 172 1.22 -36.83 24.96
N ILE A 173 1.08 -35.94 23.99
CA ILE A 173 0.53 -36.25 22.66
C ILE A 173 1.58 -36.95 21.80
N LEU A 174 2.84 -36.51 21.80
CA LEU A 174 3.89 -37.18 21.03
C LEU A 174 4.20 -38.58 21.59
N GLY A 175 4.07 -38.76 22.91
CA GLY A 175 4.26 -40.03 23.61
C GLY A 175 3.11 -41.04 23.48
N SER A 176 1.91 -40.61 23.07
CA SER A 176 0.76 -41.52 22.82
C SER A 176 0.79 -42.18 21.43
N PHE A 177 1.83 -41.94 20.64
CA PHE A 177 2.03 -42.58 19.35
C PHE A 177 2.35 -44.07 19.49
N ASN A 178 1.66 -44.91 18.71
CA ASN A 178 1.92 -46.34 18.66
C ASN A 178 2.68 -46.70 17.36
N PRO A 179 3.99 -47.03 17.44
CA PRO A 179 4.81 -47.35 16.27
C PRO A 179 4.32 -48.58 15.48
N GLN A 180 3.57 -49.49 16.11
CA GLN A 180 3.11 -50.73 15.48
C GLN A 180 1.84 -50.54 14.63
N THR A 181 1.12 -49.42 14.80
CA THR A 181 -0.16 -49.17 14.10
C THR A 181 -0.14 -47.90 13.25
N GLU A 182 0.99 -47.18 13.22
CA GLU A 182 1.15 -45.87 12.55
C GLU A 182 0.05 -44.84 12.89
N THR A 183 -0.65 -45.02 14.00
CA THR A 183 -1.74 -44.10 14.39
C THR A 183 -1.16 -42.79 14.90
N GLU A 184 -1.45 -41.71 14.19
CA GLU A 184 -1.07 -40.36 14.58
C GLU A 184 -1.71 -39.97 15.92
N PRO A 185 -1.07 -39.08 16.70
CA PRO A 185 -1.67 -38.59 17.94
C PRO A 185 -3.00 -37.89 17.66
N ASP A 186 -4.03 -38.21 18.44
CA ASP A 186 -5.36 -37.62 18.25
C ASP A 186 -5.39 -36.15 18.66
N ILE A 187 -5.19 -35.26 17.68
CA ILE A 187 -5.28 -33.81 17.84
C ILE A 187 -6.71 -33.39 18.27
N GLU A 188 -7.75 -34.20 17.98
CA GLU A 188 -9.13 -33.88 18.36
C GLU A 188 -9.31 -33.82 19.88
N VAL A 189 -8.54 -34.60 20.65
CA VAL A 189 -8.56 -34.52 22.12
C VAL A 189 -8.08 -33.15 22.60
N LEU A 190 -6.99 -32.63 22.02
CA LEU A 190 -6.45 -31.31 22.35
C LEU A 190 -7.42 -30.19 21.93
N ILE A 191 -8.01 -30.30 20.74
CA ILE A 191 -9.01 -29.35 20.25
C ILE A 191 -10.22 -29.34 21.18
N THR A 192 -10.70 -30.52 21.60
CA THR A 192 -11.83 -30.65 22.53
C THR A 192 -11.50 -30.06 23.89
N GLN A 193 -10.31 -30.31 24.43
CA GLN A 193 -9.84 -29.69 25.69
C GLN A 193 -9.77 -28.17 25.58
N THR A 194 -9.27 -27.64 24.46
CA THR A 194 -9.23 -26.20 24.18
C THR A 194 -10.63 -25.60 24.19
N LYS A 195 -11.61 -26.27 23.56
CA LYS A 195 -13.02 -25.83 23.54
C LYS A 195 -13.67 -25.91 24.94
N ILE A 196 -13.38 -26.95 25.72
CA ILE A 196 -13.87 -27.09 27.10
C ILE A 196 -13.33 -25.96 27.98
N LEU A 197 -12.02 -25.66 27.90
CA LEU A 197 -11.39 -24.58 28.64
C LEU A 197 -12.14 -23.26 28.43
N LEU A 198 -12.54 -22.95 27.19
CA LEU A 198 -13.28 -21.74 26.84
C LEU A 198 -14.70 -21.71 27.41
N GLY A 199 -15.37 -22.87 27.48
CA GLY A 199 -16.68 -23.00 28.13
C GLY A 199 -16.66 -22.60 29.61
N THR A 200 -15.49 -22.65 30.27
CA THR A 200 -15.30 -22.24 31.67
C THR A 200 -14.96 -20.75 31.86
N VAL A 201 -14.87 -19.99 30.76
CA VAL A 201 -14.28 -18.64 30.73
C VAL A 201 -15.20 -17.61 30.09
N ALA A 202 -16.06 -18.00 29.15
CA ALA A 202 -16.94 -17.09 28.43
C ALA A 202 -18.10 -16.56 29.33
N HIS A 203 -17.97 -15.34 29.86
CA HIS A 203 -19.10 -14.58 30.44
C HIS A 203 -19.63 -13.52 29.47
N LYS A 204 -20.98 -13.37 29.47
CA LYS A 204 -21.86 -12.38 28.81
C LYS A 204 -21.27 -11.55 27.64
N ALA A 205 -21.77 -11.86 26.45
CA ALA A 205 -21.36 -11.36 25.12
C ALA A 205 -21.61 -9.86 24.78
N THR A 206 -21.41 -8.91 25.71
CA THR A 206 -21.57 -7.47 25.40
C THR A 206 -20.37 -6.59 25.77
N GLU A 207 -19.45 -7.03 26.63
CA GLU A 207 -18.30 -6.22 27.05
C GLU A 207 -17.01 -7.04 26.97
N VAL A 208 -15.94 -6.43 26.45
CA VAL A 208 -14.58 -7.00 26.46
C VAL A 208 -13.98 -6.67 27.83
N THR A 209 -14.39 -7.40 28.87
CA THR A 209 -13.82 -7.25 30.22
C THR A 209 -12.94 -8.45 30.54
N TRP A 210 -11.63 -8.23 30.64
CA TRP A 210 -10.62 -9.26 30.90
C TRP A 210 -10.17 -9.13 32.34
N ASP A 211 -10.93 -9.74 33.25
CA ASP A 211 -10.61 -9.72 34.67
C ASP A 211 -9.34 -10.53 35.00
N HIS A 212 -8.94 -10.52 36.28
CA HIS A 212 -7.75 -11.28 36.74
C HIS A 212 -7.91 -12.79 36.50
N SER A 213 -9.11 -13.34 36.69
CA SER A 213 -9.41 -14.75 36.49
C SER A 213 -9.22 -15.20 35.04
N PHE A 214 -9.65 -14.38 34.09
CA PHE A 214 -9.41 -14.61 32.66
C PHE A 214 -7.92 -14.58 32.33
N ARG A 215 -7.20 -13.53 32.77
CA ARG A 215 -5.77 -13.36 32.46
C ARG A 215 -4.91 -14.45 33.08
N ASP A 216 -5.32 -14.99 34.22
CA ASP A 216 -4.67 -16.14 34.83
C ASP A 216 -4.69 -17.39 33.94
N LYS A 217 -5.72 -17.54 33.10
CA LYS A 217 -5.89 -18.64 32.15
C LYS A 217 -5.25 -18.39 30.78
N ILE A 218 -4.81 -17.16 30.46
CA ILE A 218 -4.17 -16.85 29.16
C ILE A 218 -2.94 -17.74 28.89
N PRO A 219 -1.99 -17.94 29.82
CA PRO A 219 -0.87 -18.84 29.59
C PRO A 219 -1.29 -20.26 29.22
N GLU A 220 -2.34 -20.79 29.85
CA GLU A 220 -2.90 -22.10 29.56
C GLU A 220 -3.56 -22.15 28.17
N LEU A 221 -4.40 -21.18 27.85
CA LEU A 221 -5.06 -21.08 26.56
C LEU A 221 -4.04 -20.95 25.42
N LEU A 222 -3.04 -20.11 25.62
CA LEU A 222 -1.96 -19.90 24.64
C LEU A 222 -1.12 -21.16 24.45
N ALA A 223 -0.87 -21.94 25.51
CA ALA A 223 -0.21 -23.24 25.42
C ALA A 223 -0.98 -24.23 24.54
N HIS A 224 -2.31 -24.28 24.69
CA HIS A 224 -3.16 -25.12 23.85
C HIS A 224 -3.14 -24.68 22.38
N ILE A 225 -3.27 -23.38 22.10
CA ILE A 225 -3.24 -22.84 20.73
C ILE A 225 -1.90 -23.15 20.06
N PHE A 226 -0.78 -22.88 20.74
CA PHE A 226 0.55 -23.20 20.21
C PHE A 226 0.79 -24.69 20.08
N ALA A 227 0.24 -25.52 20.97
CA ALA A 227 0.33 -26.97 20.83
C ALA A 227 -0.43 -27.45 19.59
N VAL A 228 -1.64 -26.94 19.31
CA VAL A 228 -2.37 -27.24 18.06
C VAL A 228 -1.56 -26.81 16.84
N TRP A 229 -1.00 -25.60 16.85
CA TRP A 229 -0.15 -25.12 15.75
C TRP A 229 1.08 -26.00 15.53
N THR A 230 1.79 -26.34 16.61
CA THR A 230 2.97 -27.22 16.56
C THR A 230 2.60 -28.58 16.00
N LEU A 231 1.53 -29.20 16.53
CA LEU A 231 1.10 -30.55 16.18
C LEU A 231 0.58 -30.67 14.76
N LYS A 232 -0.16 -29.67 14.27
CA LYS A 232 -0.58 -29.60 12.86
C LYS A 232 0.60 -29.51 11.89
N ASN A 233 1.79 -29.14 12.38
CA ASN A 233 3.03 -29.06 11.61
C ASN A 233 4.03 -30.18 11.96
N THR A 234 3.59 -31.31 12.57
CA THR A 234 4.50 -32.41 12.99
C THR A 234 4.92 -33.40 11.90
N GLN A 235 4.44 -33.27 10.66
CA GLN A 235 4.71 -34.23 9.57
C GLN A 235 6.21 -34.55 9.35
N HIS A 236 7.10 -33.60 9.67
CA HIS A 236 8.55 -33.75 9.59
C HIS A 236 9.15 -34.36 10.85
N TYR A 237 8.66 -33.98 12.02
CA TYR A 237 9.00 -34.61 13.28
C TYR A 237 8.69 -36.12 13.25
N ASN A 238 7.49 -36.48 12.80
CA ASN A 238 7.08 -37.88 12.67
C ASN A 238 8.01 -38.66 11.74
N ALA A 239 8.53 -38.02 10.69
CA ALA A 239 9.52 -38.59 9.78
C ALA A 239 10.86 -38.89 10.46
N MET A 240 11.26 -38.11 11.47
CA MET A 240 12.59 -38.18 12.09
C MET A 240 12.58 -38.85 13.47
N ARG A 241 11.45 -39.44 13.88
CA ARG A 241 11.32 -40.14 15.19
C ARG A 241 12.36 -41.26 15.31
N GLY A 242 12.99 -41.35 16.49
CA GLY A 242 14.05 -42.34 16.78
C GLY A 242 15.47 -41.87 16.48
N ILE A 243 15.67 -40.63 16.01
CA ILE A 243 16.97 -39.97 15.85
C ILE A 243 17.13 -38.94 16.98
N ASP A 244 18.33 -38.84 17.57
CA ASP A 244 18.64 -37.97 18.74
C ASP A 244 18.33 -36.46 18.54
N ALA A 245 18.05 -36.02 17.30
CA ALA A 245 17.73 -34.64 16.94
C ALA A 245 16.28 -34.41 16.45
N ALA A 246 15.37 -35.38 16.60
CA ALA A 246 14.00 -35.30 16.07
C ALA A 246 13.26 -34.01 16.50
N ASN A 247 13.44 -33.59 17.76
CA ASN A 247 12.80 -32.39 18.31
C ASN A 247 13.18 -31.08 17.58
N ALA A 248 14.31 -31.04 16.88
CA ALA A 248 14.73 -29.87 16.12
C ALA A 248 13.79 -29.56 14.93
N TYR A 249 13.01 -30.56 14.48
CA TYR A 249 12.03 -30.43 13.40
C TYR A 249 10.65 -29.99 13.87
N LEU A 250 10.43 -29.81 15.18
CA LEU A 250 9.18 -29.26 15.69
C LEU A 250 9.14 -27.75 15.45
N LEU A 251 8.02 -27.27 14.89
CA LEU A 251 7.74 -25.85 14.78
C LEU A 251 7.16 -25.35 16.10
N MET A 252 7.95 -24.65 16.92
CA MET A 252 7.59 -24.24 18.28
C MET A 252 7.72 -22.73 18.43
N PRO A 253 6.97 -22.09 19.34
CA PRO A 253 7.09 -20.66 19.58
C PRO A 253 8.42 -20.26 20.20
N HIS A 254 8.96 -19.13 19.76
CA HIS A 254 10.10 -18.47 20.40
C HIS A 254 9.65 -17.68 21.64
N VAL A 255 10.52 -17.55 22.66
CA VAL A 255 10.21 -16.76 23.88
C VAL A 255 9.66 -15.37 23.55
N ALA A 256 10.37 -14.64 22.70
CA ALA A 256 10.00 -13.29 22.24
C ALA A 256 8.56 -13.21 21.71
N GLN A 257 8.12 -14.19 20.92
CA GLN A 257 6.78 -14.22 20.34
C GLN A 257 5.70 -14.37 21.42
N VAL A 258 5.93 -15.23 22.41
CA VAL A 258 5.01 -15.45 23.53
C VAL A 258 4.92 -14.20 24.41
N ILE A 259 6.07 -13.58 24.72
CA ILE A 259 6.10 -12.33 25.49
C ILE A 259 5.39 -11.21 24.71
N SER A 260 5.58 -11.09 23.39
CA SER A 260 4.84 -10.13 22.56
C SER A 260 3.32 -10.31 22.71
N ILE A 261 2.83 -11.55 22.63
CA ILE A 261 1.39 -11.84 22.79
C ILE A 261 0.93 -11.46 24.20
N PHE A 262 1.69 -11.78 25.25
CA PHE A 262 1.35 -11.37 26.62
C PHE A 262 1.21 -9.85 26.73
N ARG A 263 2.13 -9.09 26.13
CA ARG A 263 2.08 -7.62 26.13
C ARG A 263 0.84 -7.12 25.39
N ILE A 264 0.57 -7.64 24.19
CA ILE A 264 -0.65 -7.32 23.44
C ILE A 264 -1.92 -7.60 24.25
N LEU A 265 -1.91 -8.67 25.05
CA LEU A 265 -3.04 -9.10 25.88
C LEU A 265 -3.08 -8.43 27.27
N GLY A 266 -2.33 -7.35 27.49
CA GLY A 266 -2.36 -6.58 28.74
C GLY A 266 -1.62 -7.23 29.92
N ILE A 267 -0.81 -8.25 29.69
CA ILE A 267 0.00 -8.92 30.72
C ILE A 267 1.36 -8.24 30.86
N GLY A 268 1.83 -8.12 32.10
CA GLY A 268 3.17 -7.62 32.40
C GLY A 268 3.29 -6.11 32.44
N TYR A 269 2.18 -5.37 32.49
CA TYR A 269 2.17 -3.94 32.79
C TYR A 269 2.10 -3.71 34.31
N LYS A 270 2.96 -2.83 34.84
CA LYS A 270 2.88 -2.34 36.23
C LYS A 270 1.58 -1.54 36.39
N LYS A 271 0.84 -1.77 37.47
CA LYS A 271 -0.33 -0.94 37.81
C LYS A 271 0.15 0.40 38.38
N ASN A 272 -0.22 1.50 37.73
CA ASN A 272 -0.14 2.81 38.36
C ASN A 272 -1.35 2.98 39.29
N SER A 273 -1.14 2.97 40.60
CA SER A 273 -2.15 3.33 41.57
C SER A 273 -2.31 4.86 41.60
N THR A 274 -3.02 5.45 40.64
CA THR A 274 -3.43 6.85 40.73
C THR A 274 -4.78 6.95 41.42
N LEU A 275 -4.71 7.10 42.73
CA LEU A 275 -5.81 7.42 43.63
C LEU A 275 -6.08 8.93 43.53
N LEU A 276 -6.97 9.41 42.64
CA LEU A 276 -7.63 10.73 42.71
C LEU A 276 -8.70 10.94 41.60
N GLY A 277 -9.94 10.54 41.89
CA GLY A 277 -11.05 11.50 41.98
C GLY A 277 -11.70 12.16 40.75
N TYR A 278 -11.47 11.77 39.50
CA TYR A 278 -12.24 12.34 38.37
C TYR A 278 -12.90 11.30 37.46
N LYS A 279 -14.25 11.34 37.39
CA LYS A 279 -15.06 10.59 36.42
C LYS A 279 -15.04 11.31 35.07
N VAL A 280 -14.53 10.66 34.04
CA VAL A 280 -14.64 11.10 32.63
C VAL A 280 -15.99 10.62 32.05
N PRO A 281 -16.70 11.40 31.21
CA PRO A 281 -18.01 11.01 30.68
C PRO A 281 -17.89 9.99 29.52
N TYR A 282 -18.74 8.95 29.57
CA TYR A 282 -19.18 8.06 28.48
C TYR A 282 -18.19 7.78 27.32
N ILE A 283 -17.20 6.92 27.59
CA ILE A 283 -16.54 6.07 26.59
C ILE A 283 -16.95 4.63 26.91
N LYS A 284 -17.25 3.83 25.88
CA LYS A 284 -17.55 2.38 25.97
C LYS A 284 -16.38 1.70 26.68
N ARG A 285 -16.51 1.41 27.99
CA ARG A 285 -15.40 0.99 28.85
C ARG A 285 -14.84 -0.36 28.41
N ILE A 286 -13.63 -0.35 27.86
CA ILE A 286 -12.69 -1.48 27.96
C ILE A 286 -12.41 -1.67 29.46
N SER A 287 -12.30 -2.91 29.97
CA SER A 287 -11.91 -3.13 31.37
C SER A 287 -10.61 -2.39 31.70
N ASP A 288 -10.37 -2.07 32.98
CA ASP A 288 -9.16 -1.40 33.51
C ASP A 288 -7.82 -2.15 33.24
N ASP A 289 -7.78 -3.09 32.29
CA ASP A 289 -6.85 -4.21 32.19
C ASP A 289 -6.44 -4.62 30.75
N LEU A 290 -7.19 -4.22 29.70
CA LEU A 290 -6.77 -4.36 28.29
C LEU A 290 -6.51 -2.93 27.75
N ILE A 291 -5.30 -2.65 27.29
CA ILE A 291 -4.84 -1.28 26.99
C ILE A 291 -4.34 -1.26 25.56
N ASN A 292 -4.84 -0.34 24.72
CA ASN A 292 -4.37 -0.23 23.33
C ASN A 292 -2.85 -0.07 23.35
N ASN A 293 -2.15 -1.00 22.70
CA ASN A 293 -0.69 -1.07 22.77
C ASN A 293 -0.10 -1.62 21.48
N LEU A 294 1.18 -1.33 21.24
CA LEU A 294 1.93 -1.84 20.10
C LEU A 294 3.20 -2.55 20.56
N VAL A 295 3.57 -3.58 19.81
CA VAL A 295 4.82 -4.31 20.04
C VAL A 295 5.71 -4.21 18.80
N GLN A 296 6.90 -3.63 18.95
CA GLN A 296 7.91 -3.65 17.91
C GLN A 296 8.60 -5.02 17.87
N ILE A 297 8.57 -5.65 16.70
CA ILE A 297 9.21 -6.93 16.40
C ILE A 297 10.00 -6.77 15.10
N GLY A 298 11.25 -7.22 15.08
CA GLY A 298 12.11 -7.08 13.90
C GLY A 298 11.54 -7.75 12.65
N THR A 299 11.97 -7.28 11.48
CA THR A 299 11.51 -7.84 10.20
C THR A 299 12.02 -9.28 10.03
N GLY A 300 11.11 -10.20 9.74
CA GLY A 300 11.43 -11.63 9.58
C GLY A 300 11.52 -12.42 10.89
N GLU A 301 11.12 -11.84 12.03
CA GLU A 301 11.21 -12.46 13.37
C GLU A 301 9.90 -13.13 13.84
N GLY A 302 8.85 -13.10 13.00
CA GLY A 302 7.59 -13.83 13.24
C GLY A 302 6.40 -12.95 13.66
N LYS A 303 6.29 -11.73 13.14
CA LYS A 303 5.11 -10.86 13.29
C LYS A 303 3.80 -11.59 12.97
N SER A 304 3.75 -12.32 11.86
CA SER A 304 2.58 -13.10 11.44
C SER A 304 2.16 -14.17 12.46
N VAL A 305 3.12 -14.82 13.14
CA VAL A 305 2.83 -15.79 14.22
C VAL A 305 2.19 -15.06 15.41
N VAL A 306 2.78 -13.95 15.86
CA VAL A 306 2.23 -13.16 16.98
C VAL A 306 0.81 -12.69 16.67
N MET A 307 0.58 -12.18 15.47
CA MET A 307 -0.75 -11.75 14.99
C MET A 307 -1.76 -12.90 14.98
N ALA A 308 -1.43 -14.02 14.34
CA ALA A 308 -2.36 -15.15 14.20
C ALA A 308 -2.73 -15.79 15.55
N MET A 309 -1.76 -15.94 16.45
CA MET A 309 -2.01 -16.54 17.77
C MET A 309 -2.80 -15.59 18.68
N THR A 310 -2.54 -14.29 18.59
CA THR A 310 -3.36 -13.25 19.26
C THR A 310 -4.79 -13.27 18.72
N ALA A 311 -4.96 -13.36 17.40
CA ALA A 311 -6.28 -13.48 16.77
C ALA A 311 -7.03 -14.73 17.23
N CYS A 312 -6.34 -15.87 17.39
CA CYS A 312 -6.93 -17.08 17.96
C CYS A 312 -7.49 -16.83 19.36
N VAL A 313 -6.74 -16.17 20.25
CA VAL A 313 -7.21 -15.87 21.61
C VAL A 313 -8.49 -15.03 21.58
N PHE A 314 -8.51 -13.93 20.82
CA PHE A 314 -9.69 -13.07 20.71
C PHE A 314 -10.91 -13.81 20.10
N ALA A 315 -10.70 -14.55 19.00
CA ALA A 315 -11.77 -15.27 18.32
C ALA A 315 -12.37 -16.39 19.19
N LEU A 316 -11.54 -17.09 19.98
CA LEU A 316 -11.98 -18.13 20.89
C LEU A 316 -12.83 -17.61 22.05
N VAL A 317 -12.62 -16.35 22.47
CA VAL A 317 -13.48 -15.70 23.48
C VAL A 317 -14.71 -15.00 22.88
N GLY A 318 -14.94 -15.19 21.58
CA GLY A 318 -16.13 -14.73 20.89
C GLY A 318 -16.05 -13.31 20.32
N ILE A 319 -14.85 -12.71 20.28
CA ILE A 319 -14.56 -11.39 19.70
C ILE A 319 -14.12 -11.58 18.26
N ASP A 320 -14.69 -10.82 17.32
CA ASP A 320 -14.28 -10.91 15.92
C ASP A 320 -13.00 -10.08 15.70
N VAL A 321 -12.12 -10.51 14.79
CA VAL A 321 -10.76 -9.97 14.65
C VAL A 321 -10.51 -9.56 13.21
N ASP A 322 -10.12 -8.30 13.02
CA ASP A 322 -9.71 -7.76 11.73
C ASP A 322 -8.19 -7.55 11.75
N CYS A 323 -7.46 -8.40 11.02
CA CYS A 323 -6.01 -8.36 10.85
C CYS A 323 -5.65 -7.52 9.61
N SER A 324 -5.24 -6.28 9.84
CA SER A 324 -4.82 -5.34 8.81
C SER A 324 -3.37 -5.58 8.39
N CYS A 325 -3.15 -5.74 7.08
CA CYS A 325 -1.83 -5.87 6.46
C CYS A 325 -1.56 -4.76 5.44
N TYR A 326 -0.28 -4.56 5.10
CA TYR A 326 0.13 -3.59 4.08
C TYR A 326 -0.45 -3.87 2.68
N SER A 327 -0.41 -5.13 2.23
CA SER A 327 -0.85 -5.54 0.90
C SER A 327 -1.77 -6.76 0.92
N GLU A 328 -2.61 -6.89 -0.11
CA GLU A 328 -3.53 -8.01 -0.26
C GLU A 328 -2.79 -9.35 -0.39
N TYR A 329 -1.65 -9.37 -1.09
CA TYR A 329 -0.79 -10.55 -1.19
C TYR A 329 -0.32 -11.06 0.19
N LEU A 330 0.25 -10.18 1.02
CA LEU A 330 0.74 -10.55 2.35
C LEU A 330 -0.40 -11.01 3.25
N SER A 331 -1.53 -10.31 3.16
CA SER A 331 -2.75 -10.64 3.89
C SER A 331 -3.24 -12.05 3.58
N MET A 332 -3.30 -12.41 2.29
CA MET A 332 -3.76 -13.73 1.85
C MET A 332 -2.76 -14.83 2.18
N ARG A 333 -1.46 -14.56 2.07
CA ARG A 333 -0.40 -15.48 2.52
C ARG A 333 -0.59 -15.84 3.99
N ASP A 334 -0.66 -14.83 4.86
CA ASP A 334 -0.75 -15.04 6.31
C ASP A 334 -2.05 -15.76 6.67
N LYS A 335 -3.19 -15.40 6.04
CA LYS A 335 -4.44 -16.12 6.23
C LYS A 335 -4.30 -17.61 5.90
N ASN A 336 -3.71 -17.94 4.74
CA ASN A 336 -3.57 -19.32 4.28
C ASN A 336 -2.64 -20.15 5.17
N ASP A 337 -1.53 -19.56 5.62
CA ASP A 337 -0.54 -20.22 6.47
C ASP A 337 -1.14 -20.67 7.83
N PHE A 338 -2.10 -19.91 8.37
CA PHE A 338 -2.75 -20.22 9.66
C PHE A 338 -4.16 -20.79 9.55
N ALA A 339 -4.77 -20.83 8.36
CA ALA A 339 -6.11 -21.41 8.12
C ALA A 339 -6.29 -22.85 8.66
N PRO A 340 -5.31 -23.78 8.59
CA PRO A 340 -5.44 -25.10 9.21
C PRO A 340 -5.67 -25.04 10.72
N VAL A 341 -5.04 -24.09 11.42
CA VAL A 341 -5.22 -23.87 12.87
C VAL A 341 -6.60 -23.25 13.13
N PHE A 342 -6.98 -22.23 12.36
CA PHE A 342 -8.28 -21.57 12.52
C PHE A 342 -9.46 -22.53 12.30
N ARG A 343 -9.37 -23.41 11.29
CA ARG A 343 -10.36 -24.45 11.02
C ARG A 343 -10.42 -25.50 12.12
N ALA A 344 -9.26 -25.98 12.59
CA ALA A 344 -9.20 -26.93 13.70
C ALA A 344 -9.88 -26.39 14.96
N LEU A 345 -9.69 -25.11 15.25
CA LEU A 345 -10.29 -24.43 16.40
C LEU A 345 -11.75 -23.98 16.15
N GLY A 346 -12.24 -23.99 14.91
CA GLY A 346 -13.59 -23.58 14.55
C GLY A 346 -13.83 -22.07 14.61
N ILE A 347 -12.78 -21.28 14.31
CA ILE A 347 -12.78 -19.81 14.48
C ILE A 347 -12.45 -19.04 13.19
N GLU A 348 -12.28 -19.73 12.06
CA GLU A 348 -11.89 -19.11 10.78
C GLU A 348 -12.82 -17.97 10.34
N GLU A 349 -14.13 -18.13 10.47
CA GLU A 349 -15.12 -17.10 10.10
C GLU A 349 -15.05 -15.83 10.97
N ARG A 350 -14.38 -15.89 12.12
CA ARG A 350 -14.23 -14.76 13.05
C ARG A 350 -12.96 -13.94 12.81
N ILE A 351 -12.06 -14.42 11.95
CA ILE A 351 -10.76 -13.78 11.71
C ILE A 351 -10.70 -13.34 10.25
N GLN A 352 -10.77 -12.03 10.03
CA GLN A 352 -10.63 -11.43 8.71
C GLN A 352 -9.20 -10.95 8.52
N TYR A 353 -8.62 -11.24 7.36
CA TYR A 353 -7.37 -10.66 6.90
C TYR A 353 -7.69 -9.77 5.70
N GLY A 354 -7.16 -8.55 5.70
CA GLY A 354 -7.27 -7.67 4.55
C GLY A 354 -6.29 -6.49 4.61
N THR A 355 -6.28 -5.67 3.57
CA THR A 355 -5.71 -4.32 3.70
C THR A 355 -6.60 -3.47 4.59
N PHE A 356 -6.03 -2.44 5.24
CA PHE A 356 -6.79 -1.56 6.14
C PHE A 356 -8.07 -1.01 5.50
N ASN A 357 -7.97 -0.49 4.27
CA ASN A 357 -9.13 0.01 3.50
C ASN A 357 -10.21 -1.07 3.32
N LYS A 358 -9.81 -2.29 2.94
CA LYS A 358 -10.75 -3.37 2.69
C LYS A 358 -11.47 -3.82 3.95
N LEU A 359 -10.78 -3.86 5.08
CA LEU A 359 -11.36 -4.20 6.39
C LEU A 359 -12.35 -3.12 6.84
N CYS A 360 -11.98 -1.85 6.71
CA CYS A 360 -12.86 -0.71 6.94
C CYS A 360 -14.13 -0.76 6.07
N GLU A 361 -14.01 -1.10 4.79
CA GLU A 361 -15.14 -1.29 3.89
C GLU A 361 -16.05 -2.45 4.32
N ASN A 362 -15.47 -3.61 4.64
CA ASN A 362 -16.20 -4.77 5.12
C ASN A 362 -16.96 -4.43 6.41
N PHE A 363 -16.28 -3.76 7.35
CA PHE A 363 -16.85 -3.30 8.61
C PHE A 363 -18.09 -2.41 8.42
N LEU A 364 -18.04 -1.45 7.49
CA LEU A 364 -19.20 -0.63 7.16
C LEU A 364 -20.33 -1.45 6.50
N ASN A 365 -20.00 -2.32 5.55
CA ASN A 365 -20.99 -3.11 4.81
C ASN A 365 -21.71 -4.11 5.71
N GLU A 366 -21.05 -4.66 6.72
CA GLU A 366 -21.65 -5.50 7.77
C GLU A 366 -22.75 -4.74 8.53
N GLN A 367 -22.51 -3.47 8.86
CA GLN A 367 -23.52 -2.62 9.51
C GLN A 367 -24.67 -2.31 8.54
N CYS A 368 -24.33 -1.80 7.34
CA CYS A 368 -25.29 -1.43 6.31
C CYS A 368 -24.59 -1.37 4.95
N ASN A 369 -25.00 -2.22 3.99
CA ASN A 369 -24.55 -2.09 2.60
C ASN A 369 -25.26 -0.90 1.93
N ILE A 370 -24.71 0.29 2.12
CA ILE A 370 -25.28 1.55 1.65
C ILE A 370 -25.42 1.55 0.12
N ARG A 371 -24.42 1.02 -0.60
CA ARG A 371 -24.38 1.03 -2.08
C ARG A 371 -25.59 0.30 -2.67
N GLU A 372 -25.82 -0.93 -2.22
CA GLU A 372 -26.95 -1.74 -2.67
C GLU A 372 -28.28 -1.11 -2.28
N LYS A 373 -28.41 -0.60 -1.06
CA LYS A 373 -29.65 0.07 -0.62
C LYS A 373 -30.00 1.29 -1.46
N VAL A 374 -29.05 2.19 -1.67
CA VAL A 374 -29.28 3.41 -2.46
C VAL A 374 -29.56 3.04 -3.91
N HIS A 375 -28.80 2.10 -4.47
CA HIS A 375 -29.04 1.55 -5.81
C HIS A 375 -30.47 1.04 -5.95
N ASP A 376 -30.89 0.12 -5.09
CA ASP A 376 -32.21 -0.54 -5.18
C ASP A 376 -33.35 0.44 -4.94
N MET A 377 -33.16 1.40 -4.04
CA MET A 377 -34.13 2.45 -3.76
C MET A 377 -34.38 3.32 -5.00
N ILE A 378 -33.30 3.75 -5.68
CA ILE A 378 -33.41 4.57 -6.89
C ILE A 378 -33.94 3.73 -8.06
N MET A 379 -33.38 2.54 -8.30
CA MET A 379 -33.74 1.69 -9.44
C MET A 379 -35.18 1.19 -9.42
N ASN A 380 -35.70 0.90 -8.22
CA ASN A 380 -37.09 0.53 -8.05
C ASN A 380 -38.01 1.75 -7.90
N ASN A 381 -37.47 2.97 -8.00
CA ASN A 381 -38.17 4.24 -7.80
C ASN A 381 -38.97 4.26 -6.48
N LYS A 382 -38.43 3.65 -5.41
CA LYS A 382 -39.08 3.58 -4.10
C LYS A 382 -38.98 4.93 -3.37
N ASN A 383 -40.01 5.29 -2.62
CA ASN A 383 -40.02 6.45 -1.71
C ASN A 383 -40.26 6.04 -0.24
N VAL A 384 -40.01 4.76 0.06
CA VAL A 384 -40.13 4.15 1.40
C VAL A 384 -38.95 3.20 1.56
N ILE A 385 -38.42 3.12 2.77
CA ILE A 385 -37.31 2.22 3.12
C ILE A 385 -37.89 1.08 3.96
N ASP A 386 -37.68 -0.15 3.50
CA ASP A 386 -38.02 -1.33 4.30
C ASP A 386 -37.12 -1.33 5.55
N VAL A 387 -37.71 -1.07 6.73
CA VAL A 387 -36.96 -1.02 7.99
C VAL A 387 -36.34 -2.40 8.23
N ILE A 388 -35.02 -2.42 8.29
CA ILE A 388 -34.31 -3.66 8.56
C ILE A 388 -34.56 -4.06 10.02
N GLN A 389 -35.38 -5.07 10.24
CA GLN A 389 -35.36 -5.83 11.50
C GLN A 389 -34.08 -6.68 11.54
N ARG A 390 -32.93 -6.08 11.82
CA ARG A 390 -31.68 -6.83 12.03
C ARG A 390 -31.54 -7.14 13.52
N THR A 391 -31.93 -8.35 13.87
CA THR A 391 -31.54 -9.06 15.10
C THR A 391 -30.12 -9.65 14.99
N THR A 392 -29.23 -9.09 14.17
CA THR A 392 -27.81 -9.48 14.18
C THR A 392 -27.09 -8.69 15.26
N ARG A 393 -26.89 -9.32 16.42
CA ARG A 393 -26.05 -8.79 17.50
C ARG A 393 -24.65 -8.50 16.95
N ILE A 394 -24.32 -7.22 16.75
CA ILE A 394 -22.97 -6.79 16.37
C ILE A 394 -22.03 -7.16 17.52
N ARG A 395 -21.12 -8.10 17.28
CA ARG A 395 -20.13 -8.53 18.26
C ARG A 395 -19.03 -7.47 18.37
N PRO A 396 -18.35 -7.38 19.53
CA PRO A 396 -17.14 -6.56 19.62
C PRO A 396 -16.11 -7.03 18.59
N LYS A 397 -15.39 -6.07 18.00
CA LYS A 397 -14.30 -6.31 17.04
C LYS A 397 -12.98 -5.75 17.56
N VAL A 398 -11.89 -6.46 17.31
CA VAL A 398 -10.51 -6.01 17.56
C VAL A 398 -9.84 -5.73 16.21
N LEU A 399 -9.13 -4.60 16.14
CA LEU A 399 -8.24 -4.29 15.02
C LEU A 399 -6.81 -4.67 15.41
N LEU A 400 -6.25 -5.67 14.71
CA LEU A 400 -4.84 -6.03 14.79
C LEU A 400 -4.10 -5.41 13.59
N ILE A 401 -3.18 -4.50 13.84
CA ILE A 401 -2.45 -3.76 12.81
C ILE A 401 -1.06 -4.38 12.61
N ASP A 402 -0.75 -4.82 11.39
CA ASP A 402 0.62 -5.06 10.95
C ASP A 402 1.18 -3.78 10.30
N GLU A 403 2.39 -3.39 10.69
CA GLU A 403 3.10 -2.19 10.23
C GLU A 403 2.31 -0.88 10.50
N VAL A 404 2.36 -0.39 11.73
CA VAL A 404 1.63 0.82 12.18
C VAL A 404 1.98 2.10 11.39
N ASP A 405 3.18 2.19 10.82
CA ASP A 405 3.57 3.31 9.96
C ASP A 405 2.68 3.42 8.72
N VAL A 406 2.19 2.29 8.20
CA VAL A 406 1.22 2.25 7.11
C VAL A 406 -0.09 2.88 7.56
N PHE A 407 -0.58 2.53 8.75
CA PHE A 407 -1.81 3.08 9.34
C PHE A 407 -1.78 4.61 9.47
N LEU A 408 -0.60 5.20 9.68
CA LEU A 408 -0.40 6.66 9.81
C LEU A 408 -0.07 7.38 8.50
N SER A 409 0.16 6.65 7.41
CA SER A 409 0.49 7.26 6.11
C SER A 409 -0.67 8.09 5.56
N GLU A 410 -0.36 9.06 4.68
CA GLU A 410 -1.37 9.98 4.12
C GLU A 410 -2.50 9.24 3.39
N LYS A 411 -2.19 8.14 2.71
CA LYS A 411 -3.18 7.30 2.01
C LYS A 411 -4.29 6.80 2.93
N TYR A 412 -3.96 6.48 4.18
CA TYR A 412 -4.92 5.90 5.14
C TYR A 412 -5.42 6.96 6.11
N TYR A 413 -4.53 7.63 6.84
CA TYR A 413 -4.92 8.59 7.87
C TYR A 413 -5.65 9.82 7.31
N ARG A 414 -5.43 10.16 6.03
CA ARG A 414 -6.18 11.23 5.33
C ARG A 414 -7.07 10.70 4.19
N GLY A 415 -7.08 9.38 4.02
CA GLY A 415 -7.90 8.71 3.01
C GLY A 415 -9.36 8.65 3.44
N MET A 416 -10.23 8.60 2.44
CA MET A 416 -11.65 8.44 2.66
C MET A 416 -12.19 7.33 1.75
N TYR A 417 -13.11 6.55 2.29
CA TYR A 417 -13.90 5.60 1.54
C TYR A 417 -15.17 6.28 1.04
N ILE A 418 -15.36 6.28 -0.29
CA ILE A 418 -16.49 6.94 -0.95
C ILE A 418 -17.37 5.87 -1.63
N PRO A 419 -18.29 5.21 -0.90
CA PRO A 419 -19.21 4.26 -1.49
C PRO A 419 -20.10 4.95 -2.53
N SER A 420 -20.08 4.46 -3.77
CA SER A 420 -20.95 4.97 -4.84
C SER A 420 -21.87 3.89 -5.37
N ALA A 421 -23.15 4.23 -5.56
CA ALA A 421 -24.12 3.41 -6.27
C ALA A 421 -24.01 3.68 -7.77
N TYR A 422 -23.83 2.61 -8.55
CA TYR A 422 -23.67 2.70 -10.00
C TYR A 422 -24.97 2.33 -10.70
N LEU A 423 -25.62 3.30 -11.31
CA LEU A 423 -26.96 3.16 -11.88
C LEU A 423 -26.90 2.83 -13.38
N LYS A 424 -27.39 1.65 -13.75
CA LYS A 424 -27.58 1.19 -15.14
C LYS A 424 -29.04 0.89 -15.45
N ASP A 425 -29.54 1.47 -16.53
CA ASP A 425 -30.88 1.22 -17.08
C ASP A 425 -30.86 1.57 -18.58
N PRO A 426 -31.62 0.89 -19.45
CA PRO A 426 -31.69 1.23 -20.88
C PRO A 426 -32.05 2.71 -21.16
N LEU A 427 -32.88 3.32 -20.31
CA LEU A 427 -33.23 4.73 -20.43
C LEU A 427 -32.05 5.63 -20.03
N ILE A 428 -31.31 5.26 -18.97
CA ILE A 428 -30.06 5.96 -18.59
C ILE A 428 -29.05 5.91 -19.74
N LYS A 429 -28.90 4.75 -20.40
CA LYS A 429 -28.02 4.61 -21.57
C LYS A 429 -28.47 5.53 -22.71
N SER A 430 -29.77 5.56 -23.01
CA SER A 430 -30.37 6.44 -24.01
C SER A 430 -30.12 7.92 -23.72
N LEU A 431 -30.19 8.33 -22.44
CA LEU A 431 -29.84 9.68 -22.00
C LEU A 431 -28.36 9.98 -22.25
N LEU A 432 -27.45 9.09 -21.87
CA LEU A 432 -26.00 9.26 -22.11
C LEU A 432 -25.69 9.34 -23.61
N ASP A 433 -26.30 8.50 -24.43
CA ASP A 433 -26.19 8.54 -25.90
C ASP A 433 -26.67 9.87 -26.47
N ALA A 434 -27.80 10.37 -25.97
CA ALA A 434 -28.34 11.66 -26.38
C ALA A 434 -27.42 12.81 -25.98
N LEU A 435 -26.84 12.78 -24.77
CA LEU A 435 -25.86 13.77 -24.31
C LEU A 435 -24.59 13.76 -25.17
N TRP A 436 -24.06 12.57 -25.48
CA TRP A 436 -22.86 12.44 -26.30
C TRP A 436 -23.08 12.92 -27.75
N LYS A 437 -24.20 12.53 -28.37
CA LYS A 437 -24.61 13.02 -29.69
C LYS A 437 -24.81 14.53 -29.72
N ASN A 438 -25.30 15.10 -28.62
CA ASN A 438 -25.55 16.52 -28.44
C ASN A 438 -24.52 17.19 -27.52
N ARG A 439 -23.24 16.80 -27.61
CA ARG A 439 -22.14 17.28 -26.74
C ARG A 439 -21.90 18.80 -26.76
N ASN A 440 -22.53 19.51 -27.69
CA ASN A 440 -22.53 20.98 -27.75
C ASN A 440 -23.51 21.62 -26.74
N LEU A 441 -24.43 20.86 -26.16
CA LEU A 441 -25.35 21.36 -25.14
C LEU A 441 -24.58 21.80 -23.89
N ARG A 442 -24.96 22.95 -23.34
CA ARG A 442 -24.23 23.59 -22.22
C ARG A 442 -25.05 23.80 -20.95
N THR A 443 -26.36 23.57 -21.00
CA THR A 443 -27.25 23.88 -19.87
C THR A 443 -28.18 22.72 -19.56
N LEU A 444 -28.47 22.54 -18.27
CA LEU A 444 -29.47 21.57 -17.81
C LEU A 444 -30.83 21.81 -18.49
N ARG A 445 -31.24 23.07 -18.68
CA ARG A 445 -32.49 23.43 -19.36
C ARG A 445 -32.56 22.85 -20.78
N ALA A 446 -31.47 22.89 -21.53
CA ALA A 446 -31.44 22.35 -22.89
C ALA A 446 -31.48 20.81 -22.88
N VAL A 447 -30.81 20.17 -21.93
CA VAL A 447 -30.89 18.71 -21.74
C VAL A 447 -32.30 18.27 -21.36
N LYS A 448 -33.00 19.02 -20.51
CA LYS A 448 -34.40 18.73 -20.11
C LYS A 448 -35.38 18.75 -21.29
N ALA A 449 -35.05 19.42 -22.39
CA ALA A 449 -35.86 19.40 -23.60
C ALA A 449 -35.71 18.11 -24.42
N LEU A 450 -34.71 17.26 -24.13
CA LEU A 450 -34.49 16.01 -24.86
C LEU A 450 -35.53 14.95 -24.47
N PRO A 451 -36.06 14.18 -25.45
CA PRO A 451 -36.98 13.07 -25.16
C PRO A 451 -36.38 12.02 -24.21
N ALA A 452 -35.08 11.73 -24.35
CA ALA A 452 -34.38 10.77 -23.51
C ALA A 452 -34.36 11.18 -22.03
N TYR A 453 -34.19 12.48 -21.74
CA TYR A 453 -34.29 13.00 -20.37
C TYR A 453 -35.69 12.80 -19.80
N ASN A 454 -36.73 13.16 -20.56
CA ASN A 454 -38.12 13.03 -20.10
C ASN A 454 -38.50 11.58 -19.78
N ALA A 455 -38.03 10.62 -20.58
CA ALA A 455 -38.21 9.21 -20.31
C ALA A 455 -37.54 8.78 -18.99
N CYS A 456 -36.28 9.17 -18.77
CA CYS A 456 -35.58 8.93 -17.49
C CYS A 456 -36.29 9.58 -16.31
N ALA A 457 -36.64 10.86 -16.40
CA ALA A 457 -37.28 11.60 -15.32
C ALA A 457 -38.65 11.01 -14.95
N THR A 458 -39.38 10.46 -15.93
CA THR A 458 -40.64 9.75 -15.70
C THR A 458 -40.41 8.42 -14.98
N ARG A 459 -39.41 7.62 -15.41
CA ARG A 459 -39.06 6.33 -14.80
C ARG A 459 -38.62 6.47 -13.34
N PHE A 460 -37.86 7.53 -13.04
CA PHE A 460 -37.22 7.78 -11.74
C PHE A 460 -37.81 9.02 -11.05
N SER A 461 -39.12 9.23 -11.15
CA SER A 461 -39.80 10.45 -10.70
C SER A 461 -39.57 10.82 -9.22
N ASN A 462 -39.35 9.85 -8.33
CA ASN A 462 -39.07 10.13 -6.91
C ASN A 462 -37.63 10.62 -6.67
N TRP A 463 -36.77 10.47 -7.67
CA TRP A 463 -35.31 10.69 -7.61
C TRP A 463 -34.79 11.57 -8.75
N SER A 464 -35.67 12.16 -9.56
CA SER A 464 -35.30 12.92 -10.77
C SER A 464 -34.33 14.07 -10.49
N PHE A 465 -34.39 14.63 -9.28
CA PHE A 465 -33.45 15.66 -8.82
C PHE A 465 -31.99 15.17 -8.82
N LEU A 466 -31.70 13.89 -8.52
CA LEU A 466 -30.33 13.37 -8.58
C LEU A 466 -29.82 13.29 -10.02
N PHE A 467 -30.72 13.05 -10.98
CA PHE A 467 -30.39 13.01 -12.39
C PHE A 467 -30.07 14.43 -12.89
N ASP A 468 -30.81 15.44 -12.41
CA ASP A 468 -30.51 16.85 -12.68
C ASP A 468 -29.09 17.22 -12.22
N GLU A 469 -28.72 16.83 -11.01
CA GLU A 469 -27.40 17.10 -10.46
C GLU A 469 -26.31 16.32 -11.20
N ALA A 470 -26.52 15.03 -11.49
CA ALA A 470 -25.61 14.21 -12.28
C ALA A 470 -25.37 14.78 -13.69
N ILE A 471 -26.42 15.30 -14.35
CA ILE A 471 -26.32 15.91 -15.68
C ILE A 471 -25.44 17.15 -15.66
N LYS A 472 -25.52 17.99 -14.62
CA LYS A 472 -24.65 19.17 -14.50
C LYS A 472 -23.17 18.77 -14.50
N ASP A 473 -22.81 17.74 -13.73
CA ASP A 473 -21.43 17.23 -13.67
C ASP A 473 -21.02 16.54 -14.97
N MET A 474 -21.93 15.81 -15.62
CA MET A 474 -21.72 15.24 -16.96
C MET A 474 -21.40 16.32 -18.00
N LEU A 475 -22.15 17.43 -18.01
CA LEU A 475 -21.93 18.56 -18.92
C LEU A 475 -20.60 19.26 -18.64
N ALA A 476 -20.18 19.33 -17.36
CA ALA A 476 -18.85 19.83 -17.00
C ALA A 476 -17.74 18.89 -17.51
N ALA A 477 -17.87 17.59 -17.27
CA ALA A 477 -16.90 16.58 -17.71
C ALA A 477 -16.77 16.51 -19.24
N LEU A 478 -17.84 16.76 -20.01
CA LEU A 478 -17.77 16.87 -21.48
C LEU A 478 -16.80 17.96 -21.95
N LYS A 479 -16.49 18.96 -21.11
CA LYS A 479 -15.50 20.01 -21.42
C LYS A 479 -14.05 19.59 -21.11
N SER A 480 -13.84 18.59 -20.24
CA SER A 480 -12.53 18.25 -19.67
C SER A 480 -12.06 16.82 -19.89
N PHE A 481 -12.91 15.88 -20.33
CA PHE A 481 -12.51 14.46 -20.37
C PHE A 481 -11.26 14.20 -21.25
N GLN A 482 -11.04 14.99 -22.30
CA GLN A 482 -9.87 14.87 -23.18
C GLN A 482 -8.55 15.27 -22.50
N SER A 483 -8.59 16.04 -21.41
CA SER A 483 -7.39 16.36 -20.63
C SER A 483 -7.07 15.30 -19.56
N SER A 484 -7.91 14.27 -19.42
CA SER A 484 -7.65 13.19 -18.45
C SER A 484 -6.60 12.21 -18.98
N THR A 485 -5.60 11.89 -18.14
CA THR A 485 -4.57 10.90 -18.45
C THR A 485 -5.09 9.50 -18.09
N TYR A 486 -5.57 8.76 -19.08
CA TYR A 486 -5.97 7.36 -18.95
C TYR A 486 -5.23 6.48 -19.95
N ILE A 487 -5.26 5.17 -19.72
CA ILE A 487 -4.73 4.16 -20.64
C ILE A 487 -5.88 3.27 -21.07
N VAL A 488 -5.93 2.92 -22.34
CA VAL A 488 -6.82 1.85 -22.83
C VAL A 488 -6.07 0.54 -22.71
N LEU A 489 -6.57 -0.37 -21.88
CA LEU A 489 -5.99 -1.70 -21.68
C LEU A 489 -7.11 -2.73 -21.55
N ASN A 490 -7.00 -3.86 -22.26
CA ASN A 490 -7.95 -4.97 -22.19
C ASN A 490 -9.41 -4.56 -22.45
N ASP A 491 -9.66 -3.75 -23.48
CA ASP A 491 -11.00 -3.24 -23.81
C ASP A 491 -11.63 -2.46 -22.62
N LYS A 492 -10.81 -1.79 -21.80
CA LYS A 492 -11.24 -0.98 -20.67
C LYS A 492 -10.39 0.29 -20.55
N ILE A 493 -11.00 1.31 -19.96
CA ILE A 493 -10.29 2.48 -19.46
C ILE A 493 -9.69 2.12 -18.09
N VAL A 494 -8.38 2.27 -17.95
CA VAL A 494 -7.63 1.97 -16.73
C VAL A 494 -6.76 3.15 -16.32
N TYR A 495 -6.43 3.19 -15.02
CA TYR A 495 -5.61 4.23 -14.41
C TYR A 495 -4.40 3.60 -13.70
N VAL A 496 -3.35 4.38 -13.50
CA VAL A 496 -2.17 3.96 -12.75
C VAL A 496 -2.30 4.51 -11.32
N GLU A 497 -2.39 3.64 -10.30
CA GLU A 497 -2.31 4.03 -8.89
C GLU A 497 -1.27 3.19 -8.15
N GLY A 498 -0.24 3.83 -7.60
CA GLY A 498 0.81 3.15 -6.83
C GLY A 498 1.45 2.00 -7.61
N GLU A 499 1.42 0.78 -7.04
CA GLU A 499 2.07 -0.45 -7.55
C GLU A 499 1.41 -1.14 -8.74
N SER A 500 0.32 -0.62 -9.31
CA SER A 500 -0.42 -1.36 -10.34
C SER A 500 -1.25 -0.47 -11.25
N VAL A 501 -1.48 -0.97 -12.46
CA VAL A 501 -2.63 -0.55 -13.25
C VAL A 501 -3.87 -1.04 -12.51
N VAL A 502 -4.72 -0.11 -12.08
CA VAL A 502 -5.94 -0.45 -11.36
C VAL A 502 -7.07 -0.52 -12.36
N GLU A 503 -7.58 -1.73 -12.52
CA GLU A 503 -8.81 -1.97 -13.28
C GLU A 503 -10.02 -1.61 -12.41
N ASN A 504 -11.05 -1.03 -13.04
CA ASN A 504 -12.33 -0.66 -12.39
C ASN A 504 -12.30 0.58 -11.47
N VAL A 505 -11.32 1.47 -11.65
CA VAL A 505 -11.37 2.84 -11.09
C VAL A 505 -12.16 3.74 -12.03
N VAL A 506 -13.06 4.56 -11.47
CA VAL A 506 -13.87 5.52 -12.22
C VAL A 506 -13.58 6.92 -11.68
N HIS A 507 -13.09 7.80 -12.55
CA HIS A 507 -12.88 9.22 -12.28
C HIS A 507 -14.10 10.03 -12.74
N GLY A 508 -15.16 9.93 -11.95
CA GLY A 508 -16.43 10.62 -12.21
C GLY A 508 -16.93 10.37 -13.63
N TYR A 509 -17.46 11.42 -14.27
CA TYR A 509 -17.97 11.36 -15.63
C TYR A 509 -16.89 11.49 -16.72
N ASP A 510 -15.65 11.87 -16.38
CA ASP A 510 -14.55 11.90 -17.35
C ASP A 510 -14.25 10.48 -17.88
N THR A 511 -14.25 9.47 -17.01
CA THR A 511 -14.11 8.06 -17.42
C THR A 511 -15.25 7.62 -18.33
N ILE A 512 -16.48 8.04 -18.03
CA ILE A 512 -17.67 7.70 -18.83
C ILE A 512 -17.50 8.26 -20.26
N TRP A 513 -17.05 9.51 -20.39
CA TRP A 513 -16.80 10.12 -21.69
C TRP A 513 -15.56 9.57 -22.40
N ALA A 514 -14.53 9.15 -21.67
CA ALA A 514 -13.41 8.41 -22.23
C ALA A 514 -13.86 7.10 -22.91
N TYR A 515 -14.79 6.35 -22.30
CA TYR A 515 -15.37 5.17 -22.94
C TYR A 515 -16.08 5.50 -24.26
N TYR A 516 -16.88 6.59 -24.31
CA TYR A 516 -17.54 7.01 -25.55
C TYR A 516 -16.54 7.45 -26.62
N TYR A 517 -15.54 8.25 -26.25
CA TYR A 517 -14.51 8.74 -27.16
C TYR A 517 -13.66 7.63 -27.76
N GLU A 518 -13.17 6.72 -26.92
CA GLU A 518 -12.34 5.60 -27.39
C GLU A 518 -13.14 4.54 -28.14
N ASN A 519 -14.46 4.47 -27.91
CA ASN A 519 -15.35 3.65 -28.74
C ASN A 519 -15.51 4.23 -30.14
N GLU A 520 -15.67 5.56 -30.28
CA GLU A 520 -15.69 6.22 -31.60
C GLU A 520 -14.35 6.06 -32.35
N ASN A 521 -13.23 6.01 -31.62
CA ASN A 521 -11.90 5.78 -32.19
C ASN A 521 -11.59 4.29 -32.45
N GLY A 522 -12.45 3.36 -32.02
CA GLY A 522 -12.31 1.93 -32.23
C GLY A 522 -11.36 1.20 -31.27
N PHE A 523 -10.89 1.86 -30.21
CA PHE A 523 -10.05 1.24 -29.16
C PHE A 523 -10.86 0.56 -28.05
N ILE A 524 -12.15 0.91 -27.92
CA ILE A 524 -13.12 0.30 -27.00
C ILE A 524 -14.27 -0.32 -27.81
N SER A 525 -14.67 -1.53 -27.45
CA SER A 525 -15.80 -2.24 -28.07
C SER A 525 -17.16 -1.70 -27.60
N GLN A 526 -18.19 -1.89 -28.42
CA GLN A 526 -19.56 -1.51 -28.07
C GLN A 526 -20.03 -2.21 -26.78
N ASN A 527 -19.67 -3.48 -26.61
CA ASN A 527 -20.00 -4.25 -25.40
C ASN A 527 -19.31 -3.66 -24.16
N SER A 528 -18.07 -3.21 -24.28
CA SER A 528 -17.36 -2.56 -23.17
C SER A 528 -17.96 -1.20 -22.84
N LEU A 529 -18.30 -0.39 -23.85
CA LEU A 529 -19.03 0.87 -23.63
C LEU A 529 -20.32 0.61 -22.84
N GLU A 530 -21.16 -0.32 -23.29
CA GLU A 530 -22.43 -0.64 -22.61
C GLU A 530 -22.24 -1.17 -21.18
N THR A 531 -21.18 -1.93 -20.95
CA THR A 531 -20.89 -2.51 -19.64
C THR A 531 -20.30 -1.50 -18.66
N ASN A 532 -19.67 -0.41 -19.12
CA ASN A 532 -18.90 0.49 -18.26
C ASN A 532 -19.46 1.93 -18.17
N VAL A 533 -20.65 2.20 -18.70
CA VAL A 533 -21.32 3.51 -18.60
C VAL A 533 -22.62 3.49 -17.77
N GLY A 534 -22.91 4.60 -17.10
CA GLY A 534 -24.02 4.73 -16.15
C GLY A 534 -23.97 6.05 -15.37
N ILE A 535 -24.93 6.24 -14.46
CA ILE A 535 -24.95 7.37 -13.51
C ILE A 535 -24.28 6.93 -12.21
N ILE A 536 -23.44 7.79 -11.63
CA ILE A 536 -22.71 7.52 -10.40
C ILE A 536 -23.34 8.37 -9.29
N ILE A 537 -23.80 7.74 -8.23
CA ILE A 537 -24.35 8.41 -7.04
C ILE A 537 -23.43 8.16 -5.85
N ASN A 538 -22.75 9.19 -5.38
CA ASN A 538 -22.00 9.17 -4.13
C ASN A 538 -22.96 8.97 -2.95
N CYS A 539 -22.73 7.92 -2.17
CA CYS A 539 -23.55 7.53 -1.03
C CYS A 539 -22.92 7.88 0.32
N GLY A 540 -21.91 8.75 0.34
CA GLY A 540 -21.25 9.25 1.53
C GLY A 540 -19.73 9.19 1.43
N THR A 541 -19.08 9.82 2.40
CA THR A 541 -17.63 9.94 2.49
C THR A 541 -17.22 9.58 3.92
N PHE A 542 -16.55 8.44 4.07
CA PHE A 542 -16.16 7.92 5.37
C PHE A 542 -14.65 8.01 5.59
N SER A 543 -14.23 8.76 6.59
CA SER A 543 -12.82 8.86 6.98
C SER A 543 -12.27 7.53 7.51
N TYR A 544 -11.17 7.05 6.93
CA TYR A 544 -10.43 5.88 7.40
C TYR A 544 -9.77 6.13 8.76
N ALA A 545 -9.47 7.38 9.13
CA ALA A 545 -8.94 7.71 10.44
C ALA A 545 -9.98 7.61 11.56
N GLU A 546 -11.26 7.80 11.24
CA GLU A 546 -12.34 7.80 12.25
C GLU A 546 -12.89 6.39 12.51
N MET A 547 -12.91 5.51 11.50
CA MET A 547 -13.45 4.14 11.65
C MET A 547 -12.78 3.30 12.77
N PRO A 548 -11.45 3.38 13.00
CA PRO A 548 -10.79 2.68 14.11
C PRO A 548 -11.42 2.93 15.48
N HIS A 549 -12.01 4.10 15.71
CA HIS A 549 -12.66 4.41 16.99
C HIS A 549 -13.88 3.53 17.29
N GLU A 550 -14.43 2.84 16.28
CA GLU A 550 -15.54 1.90 16.46
C GLU A 550 -15.08 0.50 16.91
N PHE A 551 -13.79 0.19 16.80
CA PHE A 551 -13.23 -1.07 17.28
C PHE A 551 -13.15 -1.05 18.81
N ALA A 552 -13.44 -2.19 19.43
CA ALA A 552 -13.38 -2.33 20.87
C ALA A 552 -11.93 -2.30 21.39
N TYR A 553 -10.96 -2.65 20.54
CA TYR A 553 -9.55 -2.70 20.89
C TYR A 553 -8.68 -2.51 19.66
N ILE A 554 -7.63 -1.71 19.79
CA ILE A 554 -6.65 -1.46 18.72
C ILE A 554 -5.27 -1.84 19.24
N THR A 555 -4.63 -2.79 18.56
CA THR A 555 -3.28 -3.24 18.89
C THR A 555 -2.59 -3.75 17.63
N GLY A 556 -1.35 -4.22 17.74
CA GLY A 556 -0.62 -4.67 16.57
C GLY A 556 0.86 -4.85 16.78
N VAL A 557 1.54 -5.14 15.68
CA VAL A 557 2.99 -5.33 15.60
C VAL A 557 3.57 -4.50 14.48
N THR A 558 4.81 -4.05 14.65
CA THR A 558 5.51 -3.24 13.62
C THR A 558 7.01 -3.43 13.71
N GLY A 559 7.74 -3.21 12.60
CA GLY A 559 9.21 -3.14 12.63
C GLY A 559 9.78 -1.77 13.01
N THR A 560 8.98 -0.71 13.02
CA THR A 560 9.44 0.69 12.85
C THR A 560 8.91 1.66 13.91
N LEU A 561 8.41 1.17 15.05
CA LEU A 561 7.85 2.01 16.12
C LEU A 561 8.83 3.07 16.65
N LYS A 562 10.11 2.72 16.82
CA LYS A 562 11.17 3.65 17.26
C LYS A 562 11.40 4.79 16.27
N THR A 563 11.21 4.53 14.97
CA THR A 563 11.50 5.48 13.87
C THR A 563 10.34 6.41 13.54
N LEU A 564 9.16 6.21 14.16
CA LEU A 564 8.03 7.13 13.97
C LEU A 564 8.36 8.53 14.47
N ALA A 565 7.82 9.52 13.77
CA ALA A 565 7.91 10.93 14.15
C ALA A 565 7.18 11.19 15.48
N GLU A 566 7.48 12.30 16.15
CA GLU A 566 6.88 12.61 17.45
C GLU A 566 5.40 12.97 17.28
N SER A 567 5.07 13.74 16.25
CA SER A 567 3.69 13.98 15.79
C SER A 567 2.88 12.70 15.55
N GLU A 568 3.48 11.68 14.94
CA GLU A 568 2.87 10.37 14.70
C GLU A 568 2.63 9.59 16.00
N LYS A 569 3.60 9.57 16.91
CA LYS A 569 3.44 8.99 18.25
C LYS A 569 2.35 9.71 19.04
N ASN A 570 2.25 11.03 18.89
CA ASN A 570 1.19 11.83 19.50
C ASN A 570 -0.19 11.48 18.93
N ILE A 571 -0.31 11.20 17.62
CA ILE A 571 -1.56 10.70 17.02
C ILE A 571 -1.95 9.36 17.65
N LEU A 572 -1.03 8.39 17.68
CA LEU A 572 -1.29 7.07 18.27
C LEU A 572 -1.76 7.19 19.72
N LYS A 573 -1.12 8.04 20.52
CA LYS A 573 -1.44 8.26 21.93
C LYS A 573 -2.72 9.06 22.16
N MET A 574 -2.84 10.23 21.55
CA MET A 574 -3.92 11.18 21.87
C MET A 574 -5.24 10.84 21.16
N ILE A 575 -5.17 10.25 19.96
CA ILE A 575 -6.34 9.98 19.13
C ILE A 575 -6.75 8.51 19.28
N TYR A 576 -5.82 7.58 19.09
CA TYR A 576 -6.13 6.14 19.16
C TYR A 576 -5.93 5.52 20.55
N HIS A 577 -5.52 6.32 21.54
CA HIS A 577 -5.29 5.89 22.92
C HIS A 577 -4.29 4.73 23.05
N ILE A 578 -3.37 4.61 22.09
CA ILE A 578 -2.26 3.66 22.11
C ILE A 578 -1.18 4.24 23.02
N ASP A 579 -1.33 4.01 24.32
CA ASP A 579 -0.51 4.63 25.36
C ASP A 579 0.77 3.84 25.70
N LYS A 580 0.87 2.60 25.21
CA LYS A 580 1.90 1.66 25.64
C LYS A 580 2.61 1.02 24.46
N ASN A 581 3.93 1.02 24.53
CA ASN A 581 4.80 0.43 23.53
C ASN A 581 5.73 -0.59 24.19
N THR A 582 6.01 -1.69 23.48
CA THR A 582 7.03 -2.66 23.86
C THR A 582 7.98 -2.89 22.69
N TYR A 583 9.27 -2.96 22.94
CA TYR A 583 10.30 -3.21 21.94
C TYR A 583 10.99 -4.53 22.25
N MET A 584 10.71 -5.53 21.42
CA MET A 584 11.25 -6.87 21.60
C MET A 584 12.71 -6.92 21.12
N PRO A 585 13.63 -7.58 21.87
CA PRO A 585 14.95 -7.86 21.35
C PRO A 585 14.88 -8.81 20.15
N SER A 586 15.88 -8.70 19.28
CA SER A 586 15.98 -9.53 18.07
C SER A 586 16.11 -11.01 18.41
N VAL A 587 15.26 -11.84 17.81
CA VAL A 587 15.33 -13.31 17.94
C VAL A 587 16.59 -13.92 17.29
N PHE A 588 17.37 -13.11 16.57
CA PHE A 588 18.62 -13.51 15.93
C PHE A 588 19.85 -12.80 16.52
N GLY A 589 19.66 -12.00 17.59
CA GLY A 589 20.71 -11.19 18.20
C GLY A 589 21.08 -9.95 17.36
N LYS A 590 22.30 -9.44 17.57
CA LYS A 590 22.79 -8.23 16.90
C LYS A 590 22.90 -8.44 15.38
N SER A 591 22.55 -7.41 14.63
CA SER A 591 22.62 -7.43 13.17
C SER A 591 24.07 -7.62 12.68
N ASN A 592 24.25 -8.51 11.70
CA ASN A 592 25.52 -8.74 11.01
C ASN A 592 25.66 -7.85 9.74
N ARG A 593 24.93 -6.72 9.71
CA ARG A 593 24.99 -5.75 8.60
C ARG A 593 26.26 -4.94 8.65
N ASN A 594 26.95 -4.87 7.52
CA ASN A 594 28.01 -3.90 7.30
C ASN A 594 27.40 -2.58 6.81
N TYR A 595 27.28 -1.62 7.72
CA TYR A 595 26.84 -0.26 7.44
C TYR A 595 27.38 0.69 8.50
N ASN A 596 27.94 1.81 8.06
CA ASN A 596 28.34 2.93 8.89
C ASN A 596 27.89 4.25 8.23
N SER A 597 26.92 4.92 8.83
CA SER A 597 26.35 6.18 8.31
C SER A 597 27.37 7.31 8.10
N ALA A 598 28.55 7.22 8.74
CA ALA A 598 29.63 8.20 8.55
C ALA A 598 30.40 8.02 7.23
N ASN A 599 30.40 6.82 6.64
CA ASN A 599 31.26 6.47 5.50
C ASN A 599 30.50 5.86 4.31
N ASP A 600 29.34 5.24 4.56
CA ASP A 600 28.54 4.52 3.55
C ASP A 600 27.43 5.39 2.93
N VAL A 601 27.44 6.69 3.21
CA VAL A 601 26.55 7.69 2.61
C VAL A 601 27.41 8.62 1.75
N GLN A 602 27.10 8.69 0.46
CA GLN A 602 27.84 9.51 -0.50
C GLN A 602 26.88 10.43 -1.26
N VAL A 603 27.29 11.67 -1.47
CA VAL A 603 26.62 12.61 -2.36
C VAL A 603 27.49 12.83 -3.58
N VAL A 604 26.90 12.75 -4.77
CA VAL A 604 27.59 12.87 -6.06
C VAL A 604 26.80 13.76 -7.01
N ASN A 605 27.49 14.33 -7.98
CA ASN A 605 26.88 15.13 -9.04
C ASN A 605 26.27 14.26 -10.14
N VAL A 606 25.51 14.88 -11.05
CA VAL A 606 24.85 14.21 -12.18
C VAL A 606 25.83 13.40 -13.06
N SER A 607 27.03 13.92 -13.31
CA SER A 607 28.02 13.23 -14.15
C SER A 607 28.61 11.97 -13.52
N GLU A 608 28.69 11.90 -12.20
CA GLU A 608 29.23 10.75 -11.48
C GLU A 608 28.15 9.74 -11.06
N TYR A 609 26.89 10.18 -10.94
CA TYR A 609 25.82 9.38 -10.32
C TYR A 609 25.67 7.98 -10.93
N PHE A 610 25.47 7.86 -12.24
CA PHE A 610 25.35 6.55 -12.90
C PHE A 610 26.66 5.77 -12.92
N MET A 611 27.80 6.44 -13.05
CA MET A 611 29.12 5.79 -12.98
C MET A 611 29.37 5.13 -11.62
N ARG A 612 28.93 5.78 -10.53
CA ARG A 612 29.08 5.30 -9.15
C ARG A 612 28.13 4.12 -8.87
N ILE A 613 26.86 4.21 -9.29
CA ILE A 613 25.93 3.08 -9.22
C ILE A 613 26.51 1.88 -9.98
N ARG A 614 27.05 2.10 -11.19
CA ARG A 614 27.69 1.06 -12.00
C ARG A 614 28.89 0.43 -11.29
N GLY A 615 29.75 1.24 -10.67
CA GLY A 615 30.92 0.77 -9.93
C GLY A 615 30.58 -0.09 -8.71
N GLU A 616 29.52 0.26 -7.97
CA GLU A 616 29.01 -0.57 -6.88
C GLU A 616 28.48 -1.91 -7.41
N ILE A 617 27.73 -1.90 -8.52
CA ILE A 617 27.26 -3.12 -9.19
C ILE A 617 28.44 -4.00 -9.58
N ASP A 618 29.48 -3.46 -10.23
CA ASP A 618 30.65 -4.24 -10.63
C ASP A 618 31.42 -4.83 -9.46
N THR A 619 31.54 -4.08 -8.36
CA THR A 619 32.19 -4.56 -7.13
C THR A 619 31.44 -5.75 -6.55
N MET A 620 30.10 -5.64 -6.43
CA MET A 620 29.28 -6.72 -5.87
C MET A 620 29.25 -7.95 -6.78
N ARG A 621 29.14 -7.77 -8.10
CA ARG A 621 29.17 -8.87 -9.06
C ARG A 621 30.51 -9.60 -9.07
N SER A 622 31.62 -8.86 -8.99
CA SER A 622 32.96 -9.45 -8.89
C SER A 622 33.12 -10.31 -7.64
N ALA A 623 32.46 -9.92 -6.54
CA ALA A 623 32.39 -10.69 -5.30
C ALA A 623 31.32 -11.80 -5.30
N GLN A 624 30.63 -12.05 -6.43
CA GLN A 624 29.50 -12.99 -6.54
C GLN A 624 28.37 -12.72 -5.54
N ARG A 625 28.12 -11.45 -5.23
CA ARG A 625 27.06 -11.01 -4.33
C ARG A 625 25.89 -10.40 -5.11
N PRO A 626 24.64 -10.73 -4.78
CA PRO A 626 23.48 -10.01 -5.32
C PRO A 626 23.45 -8.56 -4.85
N ILE A 627 22.97 -7.69 -5.72
CA ILE A 627 22.73 -6.28 -5.43
C ILE A 627 21.29 -5.88 -5.74
N LEU A 628 20.65 -5.23 -4.77
CA LEU A 628 19.33 -4.59 -4.88
C LEU A 628 19.54 -3.08 -4.94
N VAL A 629 19.21 -2.46 -6.07
CA VAL A 629 19.36 -1.01 -6.29
C VAL A 629 17.98 -0.36 -6.27
N PHE A 630 17.72 0.48 -5.27
CA PHE A 630 16.43 1.16 -5.09
C PHE A 630 16.49 2.59 -5.63
N PHE A 631 15.62 2.88 -6.59
CA PHE A 631 15.41 4.21 -7.18
C PHE A 631 14.13 4.84 -6.65
N GLU A 632 14.12 6.17 -6.57
CA GLU A 632 12.96 6.93 -6.10
C GLU A 632 11.74 6.75 -7.01
N SER A 633 11.95 6.69 -8.32
CA SER A 633 10.89 6.58 -9.32
C SER A 633 11.27 5.65 -10.48
N GLU A 634 10.27 5.20 -11.23
CA GLU A 634 10.48 4.39 -12.43
C GLU A 634 11.26 5.16 -13.50
N GLU A 635 11.04 6.48 -13.62
CA GLU A 635 11.76 7.33 -14.57
C GLU A 635 13.27 7.34 -14.29
N LYS A 636 13.69 7.51 -13.02
CA LYS A 636 15.12 7.47 -12.64
C LYS A 636 15.72 6.07 -12.85
N LEU A 637 14.95 5.03 -12.54
CA LEU A 637 15.35 3.65 -12.78
C LEU A 637 15.59 3.39 -14.27
N LEU A 638 14.64 3.77 -15.13
CA LEU A 638 14.74 3.57 -16.57
C LEU A 638 15.84 4.45 -17.19
N ALA A 639 16.05 5.66 -16.68
CA ALA A 639 17.16 6.53 -17.09
C ALA A 639 18.51 5.86 -16.84
N PHE A 640 18.71 5.21 -15.68
CA PHE A 640 19.91 4.42 -15.42
C PHE A 640 19.95 3.14 -16.28
N TYR A 641 18.82 2.46 -16.44
CA TYR A 641 18.75 1.25 -17.24
C TYR A 641 19.17 1.50 -18.69
N ASP A 642 18.71 2.60 -19.28
CA ASP A 642 19.00 3.00 -20.66
C ASP A 642 20.31 3.76 -20.85
N SER A 643 21.05 4.00 -19.76
CA SER A 643 22.29 4.74 -19.81
C SER A 643 23.43 3.96 -20.49
N PRO A 644 24.43 4.64 -21.08
CA PRO A 644 25.61 3.99 -21.65
C PRO A 644 26.35 3.10 -20.64
N GLU A 645 26.35 3.47 -19.36
CA GLU A 645 27.05 2.77 -18.28
C GLU A 645 26.52 1.34 -18.08
N LEU A 646 25.21 1.12 -18.24
CA LEU A 646 24.57 -0.20 -18.03
C LEU A 646 24.39 -1.01 -19.31
N LEU A 647 24.63 -0.42 -20.49
CA LEU A 647 24.32 -1.02 -21.80
C LEU A 647 24.93 -2.43 -21.99
N SER A 648 26.15 -2.66 -21.49
CA SER A 648 26.83 -3.96 -21.54
C SER A 648 26.21 -5.05 -20.64
N LEU A 649 25.48 -4.65 -19.59
CA LEU A 649 24.91 -5.56 -18.60
C LEU A 649 23.40 -5.73 -18.69
N LYS A 650 22.70 -4.98 -19.56
CA LYS A 650 21.23 -5.00 -19.66
C LYS A 650 20.63 -6.41 -19.62
N HIS A 651 21.22 -7.37 -20.33
CA HIS A 651 20.74 -8.76 -20.39
C HIS A 651 20.75 -9.52 -19.05
N ASN A 652 21.52 -9.07 -18.06
CA ASN A 652 21.64 -9.69 -16.74
C ASN A 652 20.97 -8.87 -15.61
N VAL A 653 20.29 -7.78 -15.97
CA VAL A 653 19.63 -6.90 -15.02
C VAL A 653 18.14 -7.24 -14.97
N GLN A 654 17.62 -7.35 -13.76
CA GLN A 654 16.20 -7.53 -13.51
C GLN A 654 15.58 -6.21 -13.06
N ILE A 655 14.41 -5.88 -13.60
CA ILE A 655 13.64 -4.71 -13.19
C ILE A 655 12.40 -5.18 -12.46
N ILE A 656 12.14 -4.58 -11.30
CA ILE A 656 10.89 -4.76 -10.55
C ILE A 656 10.26 -3.37 -10.41
N THR A 657 9.23 -3.11 -11.20
CA THR A 657 8.39 -1.91 -11.11
C THR A 657 6.93 -2.31 -10.87
N GLU A 658 6.13 -1.31 -10.56
CA GLU A 658 4.68 -1.33 -10.38
C GLU A 658 3.96 -1.93 -11.60
N LYS A 659 4.53 -1.75 -12.80
CA LYS A 659 3.94 -2.27 -14.04
C LYS A 659 4.15 -3.78 -14.25
N VAL A 660 5.06 -4.40 -13.48
CA VAL A 660 5.32 -5.84 -13.57
C VAL A 660 4.16 -6.60 -12.92
N SER A 661 3.58 -7.57 -13.64
CA SER A 661 2.49 -8.40 -13.13
C SER A 661 2.85 -9.12 -11.82
N THR A 662 1.87 -9.36 -10.93
CA THR A 662 2.10 -9.98 -9.61
C THR A 662 2.86 -11.30 -9.70
N LYS A 663 2.50 -12.19 -10.63
CA LYS A 663 3.18 -13.48 -10.81
C LYS A 663 4.64 -13.33 -11.26
N GLU A 664 4.91 -12.43 -12.18
CA GLU A 664 6.29 -12.18 -12.64
C GLU A 664 7.11 -11.50 -11.55
N ARG A 665 6.50 -10.58 -10.80
CA ARG A 665 7.10 -9.92 -9.65
C ARG A 665 7.53 -10.92 -8.57
N GLU A 666 6.65 -11.84 -8.17
CA GLU A 666 6.97 -12.90 -7.20
C GLU A 666 8.18 -13.73 -7.62
N LEU A 667 8.22 -14.14 -8.89
CA LEU A 667 9.36 -14.87 -9.46
C LEU A 667 10.65 -14.04 -9.41
N CYS A 668 10.56 -12.79 -9.83
CA CYS A 668 11.66 -11.84 -9.81
C CYS A 668 12.21 -11.66 -8.38
N VAL A 669 11.34 -11.46 -7.38
CA VAL A 669 11.73 -11.35 -5.97
C VAL A 669 12.45 -12.60 -5.47
N LYS A 670 11.94 -13.80 -5.80
CA LYS A 670 12.58 -15.09 -5.45
C LYS A 670 13.99 -15.25 -6.04
N ARG A 671 14.26 -14.61 -7.18
CA ARG A 671 15.54 -14.67 -7.90
C ARG A 671 16.48 -13.52 -7.56
N ALA A 672 15.99 -12.42 -6.99
CA ALA A 672 16.79 -11.22 -6.77
C ALA A 672 17.97 -11.44 -5.81
N ALA A 673 17.88 -12.42 -4.90
CA ALA A 673 18.93 -12.80 -3.94
C ALA A 673 19.86 -13.92 -4.43
N THR A 674 19.95 -14.18 -5.74
CA THR A 674 20.84 -15.21 -6.33
C THR A 674 22.24 -14.66 -6.62
N ASP A 675 23.22 -15.55 -6.77
CA ASP A 675 24.63 -15.17 -6.98
C ASP A 675 24.81 -14.16 -8.15
N GLY A 676 25.52 -13.06 -7.87
CA GLY A 676 25.84 -12.02 -8.86
C GLY A 676 24.64 -11.32 -9.53
N ARG A 677 23.41 -11.52 -9.04
CA ARG A 677 22.19 -10.94 -9.62
C ARG A 677 22.12 -9.44 -9.37
N VAL A 678 21.74 -8.68 -10.41
CA VAL A 678 21.46 -7.25 -10.31
C VAL A 678 19.96 -7.04 -10.42
N THR A 679 19.36 -6.43 -9.41
CA THR A 679 17.94 -6.11 -9.42
C THR A 679 17.76 -4.61 -9.18
N LEU A 680 17.12 -3.93 -10.12
CA LEU A 680 16.71 -2.53 -9.98
C LEU A 680 15.24 -2.50 -9.54
N LEU A 681 14.94 -1.70 -8.53
CA LEU A 681 13.62 -1.60 -7.92
C LEU A 681 13.23 -0.14 -7.73
N THR A 682 11.95 0.16 -7.81
CA THR A 682 11.43 1.45 -7.33
C THR A 682 11.25 1.42 -5.80
N ARG A 683 11.13 2.62 -5.20
CA ARG A 683 11.05 2.82 -3.73
C ARG A 683 10.00 1.97 -3.04
N ILE A 684 8.92 1.65 -3.74
CA ILE A 684 7.74 0.99 -3.20
C ILE A 684 8.04 -0.46 -2.74
N PHE A 685 8.97 -1.15 -3.41
CA PHE A 685 9.45 -2.48 -3.02
C PHE A 685 10.39 -2.46 -1.81
N GLY A 686 10.69 -1.25 -1.30
CA GLY A 686 11.30 -1.06 0.01
C GLY A 686 10.40 -1.53 1.16
N ARG A 687 9.09 -1.70 0.90
CA ARG A 687 8.06 -2.19 1.85
C ARG A 687 7.49 -3.54 1.40
N GLY A 688 7.02 -4.35 2.36
CA GLY A 688 6.26 -5.59 2.11
C GLY A 688 6.93 -6.73 1.30
N THR A 689 8.16 -6.60 0.81
CA THR A 689 8.79 -7.57 -0.11
C THR A 689 10.02 -8.26 0.48
N ASP A 690 10.03 -9.59 0.57
CA ASP A 690 11.09 -10.33 1.25
C ASP A 690 12.10 -10.96 0.28
N PHE A 691 13.32 -10.44 0.29
CA PHE A 691 14.46 -10.95 -0.49
C PHE A 691 15.29 -11.92 0.34
N ILE A 692 14.93 -13.20 0.31
CA ILE A 692 15.55 -14.24 1.14
C ILE A 692 16.75 -14.85 0.41
N CYS A 693 17.96 -14.63 0.94
CA CYS A 693 19.17 -15.32 0.51
C CYS A 693 19.30 -16.66 1.24
N ARG A 694 19.31 -17.78 0.50
CA ARG A 694 19.45 -19.12 1.09
C ARG A 694 20.81 -19.78 0.80
N ASN A 695 21.53 -19.28 -0.19
CA ASN A 695 22.83 -19.82 -0.60
C ASN A 695 23.93 -19.45 0.39
N GLN A 696 24.56 -20.48 0.98
CA GLN A 696 25.62 -20.32 1.99
C GLN A 696 26.88 -19.67 1.43
N GLN A 697 27.20 -19.88 0.15
CA GLN A 697 28.36 -19.24 -0.49
C GLN A 697 28.12 -17.72 -0.63
N VAL A 698 26.91 -17.32 -1.03
CA VAL A 698 26.54 -15.90 -1.10
C VAL A 698 26.60 -15.25 0.29
N LEU A 699 26.07 -15.93 1.32
CA LEU A 699 26.16 -15.45 2.71
C LEU A 699 27.61 -15.34 3.20
N ALA A 700 28.46 -16.32 2.89
CA ALA A 700 29.89 -16.30 3.22
C ALA A 700 30.62 -15.12 2.56
N ASN A 701 30.26 -14.82 1.31
CA ASN A 701 30.78 -13.67 0.55
C ASN A 701 30.28 -12.31 1.07
N GLY A 702 29.40 -12.28 2.08
CA GLY A 702 28.89 -11.05 2.69
C GLY A 702 27.39 -10.80 2.44
N GLY A 703 26.69 -11.75 1.82
CA GLY A 703 25.24 -11.68 1.59
C GLY A 703 24.81 -10.57 0.66
N ILE A 704 23.50 -10.24 0.70
CA ILE A 704 22.86 -9.24 -0.17
C ILE A 704 23.45 -7.85 0.11
N HIS A 705 23.79 -7.13 -0.96
CA HIS A 705 24.08 -5.71 -0.91
C HIS A 705 22.83 -4.91 -1.29
N VAL A 706 22.46 -3.93 -0.47
CA VAL A 706 21.37 -2.99 -0.76
C VAL A 706 21.98 -1.62 -1.01
N LEU A 707 21.69 -1.05 -2.18
CA LEU A 707 22.07 0.30 -2.58
C LEU A 707 20.80 1.15 -2.71
N GLN A 708 20.67 2.18 -1.88
CA GLN A 708 19.58 3.15 -1.99
C GLN A 708 20.09 4.39 -2.71
N THR A 709 19.44 4.79 -3.81
CA THR A 709 19.94 5.86 -4.69
C THR A 709 19.25 7.21 -4.46
N PHE A 710 18.47 7.34 -3.39
CA PHE A 710 17.69 8.53 -3.04
C PHE A 710 17.59 8.68 -1.52
N PHE A 711 17.27 9.88 -1.04
CA PHE A 711 17.12 10.12 0.39
C PHE A 711 15.64 10.01 0.79
N SER A 712 15.31 9.03 1.64
CA SER A 712 13.93 8.79 2.05
C SER A 712 13.36 9.96 2.86
N GLU A 713 12.15 10.40 2.53
CA GLU A 713 11.39 11.38 3.32
C GLU A 713 11.12 10.90 4.75
N GLU A 714 10.83 9.60 4.90
CA GLU A 714 10.51 8.95 6.17
C GLU A 714 11.67 8.09 6.63
N LEU A 715 12.04 8.18 7.91
CA LEU A 715 13.07 7.33 8.49
C LEU A 715 12.67 5.84 8.52
N SER A 716 11.38 5.56 8.71
CA SER A 716 10.83 4.20 8.66
C SER A 716 11.08 3.52 7.31
N GLU A 717 10.93 4.25 6.20
CA GLU A 717 11.19 3.76 4.84
C GLU A 717 12.66 3.37 4.66
N GLU A 718 13.57 4.24 5.08
CA GLU A 718 15.02 3.97 5.00
C GLU A 718 15.38 2.70 5.79
N TYR A 719 14.86 2.55 7.02
CA TYR A 719 15.10 1.37 7.84
C TYR A 719 14.52 0.09 7.23
N GLN A 720 13.40 0.19 6.52
CA GLN A 720 12.78 -0.95 5.83
C GLN A 720 13.57 -1.34 4.58
N ILE A 721 14.04 -0.38 3.78
CA ILE A 721 14.92 -0.62 2.62
C ILE A 721 16.25 -1.22 3.09
N MET A 722 16.90 -0.58 4.07
CA MET A 722 18.12 -1.09 4.71
C MET A 722 17.89 -2.51 5.26
N GLY A 723 16.69 -2.76 5.78
CA GLY A 723 16.25 -4.04 6.27
C GLY A 723 16.17 -5.14 5.21
N ARG A 724 16.13 -4.85 3.91
CA ARG A 724 16.02 -5.85 2.82
C ARG A 724 17.29 -6.70 2.64
N GLY A 725 18.41 -6.29 3.23
CA GLY A 725 19.62 -7.09 3.40
C GLY A 725 19.93 -7.40 4.87
N ALA A 726 20.82 -8.36 5.13
CA ALA A 726 21.26 -8.78 6.47
C ALA A 726 20.08 -9.13 7.42
N ARG A 727 19.17 -10.00 6.98
CA ARG A 727 17.98 -10.44 7.74
C ARG A 727 18.24 -11.74 8.49
N GLN A 728 17.50 -11.99 9.57
CA GLN A 728 17.51 -13.29 10.26
C GLN A 728 18.92 -13.76 10.70
N GLY A 729 19.76 -12.81 11.12
CA GLY A 729 21.17 -13.07 11.48
C GLY A 729 22.13 -13.21 10.29
N ASP A 730 21.65 -13.08 9.05
CA ASP A 730 22.48 -13.16 7.85
C ASP A 730 23.40 -11.94 7.70
N ARG A 731 24.52 -12.14 6.99
CA ARG A 731 25.39 -11.05 6.55
C ARG A 731 24.72 -10.26 5.44
N GLY A 732 25.10 -8.99 5.33
CA GLY A 732 24.66 -8.09 4.26
C GLY A 732 25.36 -6.75 4.38
N SER A 733 25.22 -5.91 3.37
CA SER A 733 25.73 -4.53 3.42
C SER A 733 24.72 -3.55 2.87
N TYR A 734 24.77 -2.33 3.37
CA TYR A 734 23.88 -1.25 2.95
C TYR A 734 24.67 0.01 2.65
N ARG A 735 24.32 0.72 1.57
CA ARG A 735 24.90 2.01 1.20
C ARG A 735 23.84 2.96 0.66
N ILE A 736 24.08 4.26 0.82
CA ILE A 736 23.27 5.32 0.26
C ILE A 736 24.12 6.15 -0.71
N LEU A 737 23.65 6.29 -1.94
CA LEU A 737 24.28 7.13 -2.97
C LEU A 737 23.26 8.17 -3.45
N LEU A 738 23.49 9.42 -3.09
CA LEU A 738 22.56 10.53 -3.31
C LEU A 738 23.05 11.40 -4.46
N LEU A 739 22.12 11.82 -5.32
CA LEU A 739 22.37 12.88 -6.28
C LEU A 739 22.24 14.23 -5.56
N ASP A 740 23.23 15.11 -5.71
CA ASP A 740 23.30 16.40 -5.02
C ASP A 740 22.06 17.28 -5.28
N SER A 741 21.59 17.34 -6.53
CA SER A 741 20.41 18.10 -6.93
C SER A 741 19.11 17.60 -6.29
N ASP A 742 19.06 16.33 -5.87
CA ASP A 742 17.89 15.76 -5.21
C ASP A 742 17.81 16.16 -3.72
N LEU A 743 18.83 16.81 -3.16
CA LEU A 743 18.88 17.20 -1.74
C LEU A 743 18.41 18.62 -1.47
N GLU A 744 17.99 19.35 -2.51
CA GLU A 744 17.45 20.71 -2.41
C GLU A 744 16.27 20.79 -1.43
N TRP A 745 15.38 19.80 -1.40
CA TRP A 745 14.23 19.81 -0.49
C TRP A 745 14.64 19.71 0.99
N VAL A 746 15.80 19.12 1.31
CA VAL A 746 16.32 19.00 2.69
C VAL A 746 17.16 20.21 3.08
N LEU A 747 18.02 20.67 2.16
CA LEU A 747 19.04 21.68 2.43
C LEU A 747 18.57 23.11 2.09
N GLY A 748 17.50 23.26 1.32
CA GLY A 748 16.99 24.53 0.82
C GLY A 748 17.74 25.05 -0.42
N ALA A 749 17.44 26.28 -0.83
CA ALA A 749 17.98 26.90 -2.05
C ALA A 749 19.52 26.96 -2.10
N ASP A 750 20.17 27.07 -0.94
CA ASP A 750 21.64 27.15 -0.82
C ASP A 750 22.31 25.76 -0.80
N TRP A 751 21.62 24.69 -1.22
CA TRP A 751 22.13 23.32 -1.17
C TRP A 751 23.50 23.17 -1.85
N LYS A 752 23.73 23.87 -2.97
CA LYS A 752 25.00 23.84 -3.70
C LYS A 752 26.18 24.36 -2.87
N GLU A 753 25.94 25.32 -1.99
CA GLU A 753 26.95 25.87 -1.09
C GLU A 753 27.12 24.99 0.15
N GLN A 754 26.05 24.34 0.60
CA GLN A 754 26.07 23.47 1.79
C GLN A 754 26.74 22.11 1.52
N ILE A 755 26.51 21.48 0.37
CA ILE A 755 27.05 20.14 0.07
C ILE A 755 28.58 20.04 0.24
N PRO A 756 29.39 20.97 -0.28
CA PRO A 756 30.84 20.94 -0.05
C PRO A 756 31.27 21.13 1.41
N ILE A 757 30.44 21.75 2.24
CA ILE A 757 30.71 22.01 3.67
C ILE A 757 30.38 20.76 4.49
N ILE A 758 29.30 20.07 4.14
CA ILE A 758 28.84 18.88 4.85
C ILE A 758 29.57 17.65 4.31
N THR A 759 30.67 17.26 4.95
CA THR A 759 31.54 16.16 4.48
C THR A 759 31.75 15.06 5.52
N GLY A 760 32.01 13.84 5.01
CA GLY A 760 32.39 12.69 5.84
C GLY A 760 31.37 12.36 6.92
N SER A 761 31.82 12.31 8.17
CA SER A 761 31.03 11.78 9.29
C SER A 761 29.81 12.62 9.70
N THR A 762 29.74 13.89 9.30
CA THR A 762 28.62 14.79 9.64
C THR A 762 27.51 14.83 8.58
N LEU A 763 27.76 14.22 7.41
CA LEU A 763 26.85 14.23 6.25
C LEU A 763 25.47 13.69 6.58
N TYR A 764 25.40 12.40 6.93
CA TYR A 764 24.12 11.77 7.21
C TYR A 764 23.40 12.44 8.39
N ALA A 765 24.12 12.78 9.46
CA ALA A 765 23.52 13.40 10.64
C ALA A 765 22.90 14.78 10.35
N THR A 766 23.47 15.54 9.41
CA THR A 766 22.94 16.84 9.00
C THR A 766 21.69 16.67 8.13
N LEU A 767 21.74 15.75 7.16
CA LEU A 767 20.59 15.42 6.30
C LEU A 767 19.42 14.85 7.11
N ASP A 768 19.68 13.92 8.03
CA ASP A 768 18.68 13.32 8.92
C ASP A 768 17.99 14.38 9.80
N ARG A 769 18.76 15.33 10.36
CA ARG A 769 18.18 16.45 11.12
C ARG A 769 17.26 17.30 10.24
N GLY A 770 17.69 17.64 9.02
CA GLY A 770 16.88 18.39 8.06
C GLY A 770 15.58 17.66 7.71
N ARG A 771 15.68 16.37 7.35
CA ARG A 771 14.53 15.49 7.10
C ARG A 771 13.55 15.50 8.25
N ASN A 772 14.02 15.23 9.47
CA ASN A 772 13.13 15.10 10.63
C ASN A 772 12.42 16.41 10.95
N MET A 773 13.09 17.56 10.79
CA MET A 773 12.44 18.87 10.96
C MET A 773 11.36 19.13 9.91
N LEU A 774 11.62 18.82 8.64
CA LEU A 774 10.65 18.99 7.55
C LEU A 774 9.46 18.04 7.69
N TYR A 775 9.74 16.77 7.96
CA TYR A 775 8.71 15.74 8.14
C TYR A 775 7.80 16.06 9.34
N GLU A 776 8.37 16.49 10.47
CA GLU A 776 7.57 16.93 11.64
C GLU A 776 6.70 18.15 11.31
N SER A 777 7.21 19.10 10.52
CA SER A 777 6.42 20.24 10.05
C SER A 777 5.29 19.81 9.10
N LYS A 778 5.55 18.85 8.20
CA LYS A 778 4.55 18.26 7.31
C LYS A 778 3.45 17.58 8.14
N CYS A 779 3.82 16.77 9.12
CA CYS A 779 2.89 16.11 10.02
C CYS A 779 2.06 17.07 10.87
N ALA A 780 2.65 18.16 11.38
CA ALA A 780 1.90 19.20 12.10
C ALA A 780 0.85 19.88 11.20
N ALA A 781 1.17 20.13 9.92
CA ALA A 781 0.23 20.70 8.96
C ALA A 781 -0.94 19.76 8.62
N LYS A 782 -0.78 18.43 8.76
CA LYS A 782 -1.84 17.42 8.49
C LYS A 782 -3.10 17.63 9.34
N GLN A 783 -3.03 18.35 10.47
CA GLN A 783 -4.18 18.55 11.37
C GLN A 783 -5.32 19.37 10.75
N VAL A 784 -5.03 20.30 9.83
CA VAL A 784 -6.05 21.19 9.24
C VAL A 784 -7.07 20.42 8.39
N GLY A 785 -6.66 19.33 7.72
CA GLY A 785 -7.54 18.49 6.93
C GLY A 785 -8.38 17.48 7.73
N ILE A 786 -8.01 17.17 8.97
CA ILE A 786 -8.66 16.11 9.78
C ILE A 786 -10.07 16.52 10.20
N GLU A 787 -10.26 17.75 10.65
CA GLU A 787 -11.58 18.24 11.07
C GLU A 787 -12.61 18.16 9.94
N GLN A 788 -12.19 18.41 8.70
CA GLN A 788 -13.07 18.22 7.55
C GLN A 788 -13.46 16.75 7.37
N CYS A 789 -12.47 15.86 7.37
CA CYS A 789 -12.71 14.42 7.19
C CYS A 789 -13.64 13.88 8.30
N LYS A 790 -13.51 14.42 9.52
CA LYS A 790 -14.38 14.09 10.65
C LYS A 790 -15.81 14.60 10.47
N ARG A 791 -15.99 15.84 9.99
CA ARG A 791 -17.33 16.38 9.66
C ARG A 791 -18.03 15.54 8.58
N GLU A 792 -17.31 15.23 7.49
CA GLU A 792 -17.83 14.41 6.39
C GLU A 792 -18.15 12.97 6.84
N HIS A 793 -17.29 12.37 7.67
CA HIS A 793 -17.54 11.07 8.27
C HIS A 793 -18.81 11.09 9.12
N GLN A 794 -18.97 12.08 10.01
CA GLN A 794 -20.15 12.19 10.86
C GLN A 794 -21.44 12.40 10.06
N ALA A 795 -21.41 13.22 9.01
CA ALA A 795 -22.54 13.40 8.11
C ALA A 795 -22.93 12.07 7.44
N SER A 796 -21.94 11.30 6.99
CA SER A 796 -22.15 9.99 6.37
C SER A 796 -22.65 8.92 7.35
N ARG A 797 -22.24 8.97 8.63
CA ARG A 797 -22.78 8.14 9.70
C ARG A 797 -24.24 8.48 10.01
N ASN A 798 -24.58 9.77 10.04
CA ASN A 798 -25.97 10.21 10.20
C ASN A 798 -26.84 9.74 9.03
N PHE A 799 -26.31 9.79 7.81
CA PHE A 799 -26.98 9.23 6.63
C PHE A 799 -27.20 7.71 6.74
N MET A 800 -26.18 6.95 7.17
CA MET A 800 -26.32 5.51 7.39
C MET A 800 -27.40 5.19 8.44
N LYS A 801 -27.51 6.02 9.49
CA LYS A 801 -28.56 5.92 10.51
C LYS A 801 -29.94 6.25 9.95
N ALA A 802 -30.08 7.31 9.14
CA ALA A 802 -31.34 7.62 8.46
C ALA A 802 -31.80 6.46 7.55
N LEU A 803 -30.86 5.82 6.84
CA LEU A 803 -31.13 4.61 6.04
C LEU A 803 -31.55 3.38 6.85
N SER A 804 -31.20 3.28 8.14
CA SER A 804 -31.60 2.16 9.00
C SER A 804 -32.91 2.43 9.72
N GLU A 805 -33.16 3.68 10.10
CA GLU A 805 -34.41 4.14 10.75
C GLU A 805 -35.55 4.37 9.75
N GLY A 806 -35.24 4.44 8.45
CA GLY A 806 -36.22 4.61 7.37
C GLY A 806 -36.63 6.06 7.12
N ASP A 807 -35.79 7.02 7.51
CA ASP A 807 -36.00 8.46 7.28
C ASP A 807 -35.63 8.83 5.83
N ILE A 808 -36.62 8.77 4.93
CA ILE A 808 -36.44 9.01 3.51
C ILE A 808 -36.08 10.48 3.19
N ASP A 809 -36.58 11.43 3.98
CA ASP A 809 -36.37 12.86 3.73
C ASP A 809 -34.93 13.25 4.05
N ALA A 810 -34.39 12.79 5.19
CA ALA A 810 -32.99 12.96 5.52
C ALA A 810 -32.07 12.28 4.49
N VAL A 811 -32.45 11.10 3.99
CA VAL A 811 -31.74 10.38 2.91
C VAL A 811 -31.69 11.20 1.63
N LYS A 812 -32.83 11.76 1.19
CA LYS A 812 -32.89 12.62 0.00
C LYS A 812 -32.04 13.86 0.17
N MET A 813 -32.18 14.57 1.28
CA MET A 813 -31.41 15.78 1.57
C MET A 813 -29.90 15.53 1.50
N PHE A 814 -29.43 14.46 2.14
CA PHE A 814 -28.02 14.08 2.12
C PHE A 814 -27.54 13.74 0.70
N LEU A 815 -28.29 12.93 -0.04
CA LEU A 815 -27.91 12.54 -1.39
C LEU A 815 -27.87 13.74 -2.35
N VAL A 816 -28.79 14.71 -2.23
CA VAL A 816 -28.73 15.98 -2.99
C VAL A 816 -27.44 16.74 -2.66
N GLU A 817 -27.14 16.90 -1.38
CA GLU A 817 -25.99 17.69 -0.92
C GLU A 817 -24.67 17.08 -1.40
N GLN A 818 -24.52 15.76 -1.24
CA GLN A 818 -23.33 15.03 -1.67
C GLN A 818 -23.15 15.02 -3.20
N ASN A 819 -24.25 14.93 -3.95
CA ASN A 819 -24.22 14.78 -5.40
C ASN A 819 -24.55 16.05 -6.17
N GLY A 820 -24.71 17.20 -5.52
CA GLY A 820 -25.07 18.45 -6.18
C GLY A 820 -24.11 18.79 -7.32
N GLY A 821 -24.58 18.93 -8.54
CA GLY A 821 -23.72 19.17 -9.67
C GLY A 821 -23.36 20.65 -9.83
N VAL A 822 -22.33 20.93 -10.61
CA VAL A 822 -21.85 22.31 -10.87
C VAL A 822 -22.99 23.20 -11.38
N SER A 823 -23.34 24.25 -10.64
CA SER A 823 -24.41 25.18 -11.06
C SER A 823 -24.05 25.90 -12.37
N THR A 824 -24.94 25.84 -13.35
CA THR A 824 -24.85 26.60 -14.60
C THR A 824 -25.43 28.00 -14.39
N VAL A 825 -24.78 28.84 -13.57
CA VAL A 825 -25.16 30.25 -13.40
C VAL A 825 -24.57 31.06 -14.57
N SER A 826 -25.27 32.11 -15.02
CA SER A 826 -24.83 32.93 -16.17
C SER A 826 -23.64 33.84 -15.88
N GLU A 827 -23.38 34.17 -14.61
CA GLU A 827 -22.25 34.98 -14.17
C GLU A 827 -21.45 34.19 -13.12
N ILE A 828 -20.36 33.58 -13.57
CA ILE A 828 -19.42 32.84 -12.72
C ILE A 828 -18.09 33.58 -12.75
N SER A 829 -17.56 33.96 -11.59
CA SER A 829 -16.17 34.41 -11.52
C SER A 829 -15.25 33.20 -11.74
N ARG A 830 -14.42 33.25 -12.79
CA ARG A 830 -13.56 32.15 -13.23
C ARG A 830 -12.09 32.45 -12.92
N THR A 831 -11.54 31.79 -11.90
CA THR A 831 -10.16 31.98 -11.46
C THR A 831 -9.25 30.86 -11.95
N VAL A 832 -8.16 31.19 -12.64
CA VAL A 832 -7.07 30.23 -12.91
C VAL A 832 -6.04 30.35 -11.79
N LEU A 833 -5.77 29.27 -11.08
CA LEU A 833 -4.74 29.21 -10.06
C LEU A 833 -3.50 28.49 -10.61
N LEU A 834 -2.48 29.27 -10.92
CA LEU A 834 -1.16 28.80 -11.30
C LEU A 834 -0.42 28.41 -10.03
N MET A 835 0.05 27.17 -9.95
CA MET A 835 0.75 26.69 -8.77
C MET A 835 1.99 25.92 -9.16
N ASP A 836 3.11 26.27 -8.52
CA ASP A 836 4.32 25.48 -8.65
C ASP A 836 4.18 24.10 -7.96
N ALA A 837 4.75 23.09 -8.60
CA ALA A 837 4.94 21.76 -8.05
C ALA A 837 6.34 21.21 -8.35
N THR A 838 7.37 22.05 -8.27
CA THR A 838 8.75 21.55 -8.19
C THR A 838 9.04 20.97 -6.81
N GLY A 839 10.21 20.33 -6.66
CA GLY A 839 10.62 19.67 -5.42
C GLY A 839 10.58 20.56 -4.17
N SER A 840 10.89 21.86 -4.31
CA SER A 840 10.90 22.83 -3.21
C SER A 840 9.51 23.09 -2.63
N MET A 841 8.47 22.99 -3.47
CA MET A 841 7.07 23.17 -3.07
C MET A 841 6.45 21.97 -2.36
N SER A 842 7.16 20.85 -2.18
CA SER A 842 6.61 19.59 -1.63
C SER A 842 5.75 19.75 -0.35
N ASN A 843 6.25 20.50 0.64
CA ASN A 843 5.52 20.75 1.89
C ASN A 843 4.31 21.67 1.70
N LEU A 844 4.45 22.72 0.89
CA LEU A 844 3.41 23.71 0.64
C LEU A 844 2.28 23.14 -0.22
N LEU A 845 2.61 22.28 -1.18
CA LEU A 845 1.66 21.56 -2.01
C LEU A 845 0.73 20.68 -1.14
N SER A 846 1.28 20.02 -0.12
CA SER A 846 0.47 19.27 0.84
C SER A 846 -0.47 20.19 1.64
N ALA A 847 0.00 21.34 2.11
CA ALA A 847 -0.85 22.29 2.83
C ALA A 847 -1.95 22.89 1.93
N THR A 848 -1.65 23.14 0.65
CA THR A 848 -2.63 23.65 -0.31
C THR A 848 -3.71 22.61 -0.61
N LYS A 849 -3.36 21.31 -0.76
CA LYS A 849 -4.35 20.21 -0.89
C LYS A 849 -5.43 20.28 0.19
N ASP A 850 -5.06 20.71 1.40
CA ASP A 850 -5.92 20.73 2.58
C ASP A 850 -6.75 22.01 2.65
N THR A 851 -6.16 23.10 2.18
CA THR A 851 -6.75 24.44 2.26
C THR A 851 -7.76 24.69 1.15
N VAL A 852 -7.65 24.01 0.00
CA VAL A 852 -8.56 24.18 -1.15
C VAL A 852 -10.03 23.99 -0.76
N CYS A 853 -10.38 22.92 -0.04
CA CYS A 853 -11.76 22.74 0.43
C CYS A 853 -12.20 23.88 1.35
N THR A 854 -11.36 24.24 2.32
CA THR A 854 -11.63 25.33 3.27
C THR A 854 -11.85 26.68 2.55
N MET A 855 -11.08 26.95 1.50
CA MET A 855 -11.21 28.17 0.70
C MET A 855 -12.58 28.21 0.01
N PHE A 856 -13.00 27.11 -0.61
CA PHE A 856 -14.30 26.99 -1.26
C PHE A 856 -15.46 27.13 -0.28
N GLU A 857 -15.37 26.52 0.91
CA GLU A 857 -16.38 26.66 1.97
C GLU A 857 -16.51 28.11 2.43
N ARG A 858 -15.39 28.79 2.66
CA ARG A 858 -15.38 30.21 3.07
C ARG A 858 -15.93 31.10 1.96
N ALA A 859 -15.53 30.88 0.72
CA ALA A 859 -16.05 31.62 -0.43
C ALA A 859 -17.57 31.43 -0.56
N SER A 860 -18.04 30.19 -0.44
CA SER A 860 -19.47 29.85 -0.46
C SER A 860 -20.24 30.59 0.64
N GLY A 861 -19.75 30.56 1.88
CA GLY A 861 -20.39 31.25 3.00
C GLY A 861 -20.42 32.78 2.83
N ILE A 862 -19.40 33.38 2.21
CA ILE A 862 -19.39 34.80 1.87
C ILE A 862 -20.42 35.12 0.78
N LEU A 863 -20.53 34.27 -0.24
CA LEU A 863 -21.51 34.44 -1.32
C LEU A 863 -22.94 34.33 -0.79
N GLU A 864 -23.22 33.31 0.03
CA GLU A 864 -24.52 33.12 0.69
C GLU A 864 -24.87 34.30 1.60
N GLY A 865 -23.92 34.79 2.40
CA GLY A 865 -24.09 35.97 3.25
C GLY A 865 -24.38 37.26 2.46
N LYS A 866 -24.10 37.28 1.15
CA LYS A 866 -24.41 38.36 0.22
C LYS A 866 -25.64 38.07 -0.67
N GLY A 867 -26.33 36.95 -0.46
CA GLY A 867 -27.49 36.54 -1.27
C GLY A 867 -27.15 36.06 -2.68
N LEU A 868 -25.87 35.74 -2.94
CA LEU A 868 -25.41 35.16 -4.21
C LEU A 868 -25.39 33.62 -4.12
N SER A 869 -25.44 32.94 -5.27
CA SER A 869 -25.31 31.49 -5.29
C SER A 869 -23.93 31.07 -4.79
N LYS A 870 -23.86 30.04 -3.94
CA LYS A 870 -22.61 29.44 -3.47
C LYS A 870 -21.70 28.96 -4.60
N ASP A 871 -22.28 28.69 -5.77
CA ASP A 871 -21.58 28.21 -6.97
C ASP A 871 -21.28 29.32 -7.99
N SER A 872 -21.46 30.59 -7.64
CA SER A 872 -21.14 31.75 -8.51
C SER A 872 -19.63 31.98 -8.73
N PHE A 873 -18.79 31.02 -8.32
CA PHE A 873 -17.34 31.04 -8.45
C PHE A 873 -16.84 29.68 -8.91
N SER A 874 -15.93 29.67 -9.90
CA SER A 874 -15.25 28.46 -10.35
C SER A 874 -13.74 28.70 -10.41
N MET A 875 -12.98 27.62 -10.17
CA MET A 875 -11.53 27.65 -10.20
C MET A 875 -11.00 26.51 -11.06
N GLN A 876 -9.86 26.77 -11.70
CA GLN A 876 -9.04 25.76 -12.37
C GLN A 876 -7.64 25.82 -11.80
N PHE A 877 -7.06 24.68 -11.42
CA PHE A 877 -5.64 24.58 -11.10
C PHE A 877 -4.85 24.33 -12.39
N ALA A 878 -3.78 25.09 -12.58
CA ALA A 878 -2.77 24.84 -13.61
C ALA A 878 -1.41 24.71 -12.91
N ILE A 879 -0.99 23.45 -12.77
CA ILE A 879 0.23 23.07 -12.07
C ILE A 879 1.38 23.12 -13.06
N TYR A 880 2.29 24.06 -12.87
CA TYR A 880 3.50 24.14 -13.67
C TYR A 880 4.69 23.53 -12.93
N ARG A 881 5.65 23.03 -13.71
CA ARG A 881 6.96 22.59 -13.25
C ARG A 881 8.03 23.14 -14.18
N ASN A 882 9.25 22.65 -14.09
CA ASN A 882 10.36 23.17 -14.89
C ASN A 882 10.64 22.34 -16.16
N TYR A 883 11.51 22.84 -17.05
CA TYR A 883 11.85 22.20 -18.34
C TYR A 883 12.62 20.88 -18.22
N ASN A 884 12.96 20.42 -17.01
CA ASN A 884 13.41 19.06 -16.76
C ASN A 884 12.24 18.06 -16.60
N SER A 885 11.00 18.53 -16.72
CA SER A 885 9.78 17.71 -16.79
C SER A 885 9.34 17.51 -18.24
N ARG A 886 8.83 16.32 -18.56
CA ARG A 886 8.24 16.02 -19.89
C ARG A 886 6.92 16.77 -20.09
N GLU A 887 6.44 16.87 -21.33
CA GLU A 887 5.21 17.59 -21.73
C GLU A 887 3.99 17.30 -20.86
N ASN A 888 3.78 16.04 -20.49
CA ASN A 888 2.65 15.60 -19.67
C ASN A 888 2.75 16.04 -18.19
N LYS A 889 3.94 16.48 -17.77
CA LYS A 889 4.26 16.84 -16.38
C LYS A 889 4.68 18.30 -16.20
N ILE A 890 5.24 18.94 -17.21
CA ILE A 890 5.56 20.37 -17.15
C ILE A 890 4.32 21.23 -16.92
N LEU A 891 3.15 20.76 -17.37
CA LEU A 891 1.86 21.38 -17.09
C LEU A 891 0.75 20.33 -16.89
N GLU A 892 0.20 20.26 -15.68
CA GLU A 892 -1.00 19.47 -15.38
C GLU A 892 -2.14 20.41 -15.02
N VAL A 893 -3.30 20.26 -15.66
CA VAL A 893 -4.42 21.21 -15.50
C VAL A 893 -5.67 20.46 -15.03
N SER A 894 -6.36 20.99 -14.04
CA SER A 894 -7.65 20.47 -13.62
C SER A 894 -8.76 20.87 -14.60
N SER A 895 -9.89 20.18 -14.55
CA SER A 895 -11.15 20.73 -15.05
C SER A 895 -11.53 22.01 -14.26
N TRP A 896 -12.41 22.83 -14.82
CA TRP A 896 -13.07 23.91 -14.05
C TRP A 896 -14.00 23.33 -12.99
N GLN A 897 -13.87 23.80 -11.75
CA GLN A 897 -14.59 23.25 -10.60
C GLN A 897 -15.22 24.36 -9.76
N THR A 898 -16.46 24.16 -9.33
CA THR A 898 -17.14 25.00 -8.31
C THR A 898 -17.10 24.37 -6.92
N LYS A 899 -16.47 23.19 -6.79
CA LYS A 899 -16.36 22.43 -5.55
C LYS A 899 -14.91 22.13 -5.20
N GLY A 900 -14.54 22.39 -3.94
CA GLY A 900 -13.20 22.11 -3.44
C GLY A 900 -12.82 20.63 -3.41
N SER A 901 -13.79 19.72 -3.21
CA SER A 901 -13.54 18.27 -3.15
C SER A 901 -12.98 17.68 -4.46
N HIS A 902 -13.49 18.14 -5.60
CA HIS A 902 -12.99 17.69 -6.91
C HIS A 902 -11.59 18.24 -7.22
N LEU A 903 -11.32 19.50 -6.87
CA LEU A 903 -9.97 20.06 -6.97
C LEU A 903 -9.01 19.36 -6.02
N ARG A 904 -9.45 19.01 -4.81
CA ARG A 904 -8.66 18.19 -3.88
C ARG A 904 -8.34 16.83 -4.49
N ALA A 905 -9.29 16.17 -5.16
CA ALA A 905 -9.05 14.90 -5.83
C ALA A 905 -8.01 15.02 -6.96
N PHE A 906 -8.02 16.11 -7.74
CA PHE A 906 -6.97 16.42 -8.71
C PHE A 906 -5.62 16.67 -8.01
N MET A 907 -5.60 17.58 -7.02
CA MET A 907 -4.39 17.96 -6.29
C MET A 907 -3.75 16.79 -5.54
N ASN A 908 -4.54 15.84 -5.04
CA ASN A 908 -4.01 14.64 -4.38
C ASN A 908 -3.09 13.81 -5.29
N ARG A 909 -3.26 13.87 -6.62
CA ARG A 909 -2.42 13.18 -7.62
C ARG A 909 -1.16 13.95 -7.98
N ILE A 910 -1.12 15.23 -7.68
CA ILE A 910 0.02 16.08 -7.99
C ILE A 910 1.13 15.76 -6.99
N VAL A 911 2.25 15.28 -7.53
CA VAL A 911 3.49 15.01 -6.80
C VAL A 911 4.49 16.09 -7.20
N PRO A 912 5.21 16.69 -6.23
CA PRO A 912 6.28 17.62 -6.54
C PRO A 912 7.40 16.89 -7.28
N GLU A 913 7.84 17.41 -8.43
CA GLU A 913 8.96 16.83 -9.19
C GLU A 913 9.65 17.88 -10.07
N GLY A 914 10.90 17.60 -10.45
CA GLY A 914 11.73 18.56 -11.17
C GLY A 914 12.14 19.76 -10.32
N GLY A 915 12.53 20.84 -11.00
CA GLY A 915 13.11 22.05 -10.38
C GLY A 915 14.55 22.26 -10.84
N TRP A 916 14.89 23.53 -11.15
CA TRP A 916 16.21 23.96 -11.66
C TRP A 916 16.42 25.46 -11.35
N GLY A 917 16.23 25.86 -10.09
CA GLY A 917 16.18 27.28 -9.71
C GLY A 917 14.91 27.93 -10.23
N GLU A 918 15.02 29.00 -11.02
CA GLU A 918 13.87 29.70 -11.64
C GLU A 918 12.89 28.75 -12.34
N GLU A 919 11.60 29.00 -12.24
CA GLU A 919 10.54 28.06 -12.60
C GLU A 919 9.80 28.45 -13.87
N ALA A 920 9.17 27.48 -14.53
CA ALA A 920 8.49 27.71 -15.80
C ALA A 920 7.08 28.33 -15.60
N ILE A 921 7.03 29.44 -14.87
CA ILE A 921 5.81 30.23 -14.64
C ILE A 921 5.18 30.66 -15.98
N GLU A 922 6.02 30.92 -16.99
CA GLU A 922 5.57 31.23 -18.35
C GLU A 922 4.66 30.15 -18.95
N ILE A 923 4.85 28.87 -18.60
CA ILE A 923 3.99 27.77 -19.05
C ILE A 923 2.61 27.84 -18.40
N GLY A 924 2.55 28.21 -17.12
CA GLY A 924 1.28 28.46 -16.42
C GLY A 924 0.55 29.67 -17.00
N LEU A 925 1.26 30.77 -17.25
CA LEU A 925 0.69 31.98 -17.84
C LEU A 925 0.20 31.77 -19.27
N TRP A 926 0.94 31.01 -20.08
CA TRP A 926 0.52 30.59 -21.42
C TRP A 926 -0.83 29.85 -21.39
N HIS A 927 -1.03 28.97 -20.40
CA HIS A 927 -2.32 28.29 -20.21
C HIS A 927 -3.43 29.28 -19.85
N ALA A 928 -3.17 30.22 -18.94
CA ALA A 928 -4.13 31.25 -18.58
C ALA A 928 -4.53 32.13 -19.79
N VAL A 929 -3.57 32.49 -20.65
CA VAL A 929 -3.84 33.21 -21.91
C VAL A 929 -4.72 32.35 -22.82
N LYS A 930 -4.42 31.06 -22.99
CA LYS A 930 -5.27 30.15 -23.78
C LYS A 930 -6.70 30.03 -23.26
N GLU A 931 -6.89 29.98 -21.95
CA GLU A 931 -8.25 29.98 -21.36
C GLU A 931 -8.96 31.33 -21.58
N SER A 932 -8.23 32.45 -21.56
CA SER A 932 -8.79 33.79 -21.83
C SER A 932 -9.21 34.01 -23.29
N GLU A 933 -8.83 33.14 -24.23
CA GLU A 933 -9.22 33.21 -25.63
C GLU A 933 -10.54 32.46 -25.91
N LYS A 934 -11.07 31.74 -24.92
CA LYS A 934 -12.32 30.98 -25.05
C LYS A 934 -13.54 31.88 -24.81
N GLN A 935 -14.71 31.44 -25.28
CA GLN A 935 -15.97 32.18 -25.12
C GLN A 935 -16.36 32.49 -23.66
N ASP A 936 -15.90 31.66 -22.71
CA ASP A 936 -16.12 31.85 -21.29
C ASP A 936 -14.85 32.52 -20.70
N GLU A 937 -14.75 33.85 -20.68
CA GLU A 937 -13.53 34.54 -20.24
C GLU A 937 -13.19 34.28 -18.76
N ILE A 938 -11.89 34.24 -18.44
CA ILE A 938 -11.40 34.15 -17.06
C ILE A 938 -11.43 35.54 -16.40
N SER A 939 -11.79 35.60 -15.13
CA SER A 939 -11.91 36.87 -14.40
C SER A 939 -10.62 37.31 -13.71
N GLN A 940 -9.74 36.37 -13.36
CA GLN A 940 -8.47 36.64 -12.69
C GLN A 940 -7.56 35.42 -12.72
N VAL A 941 -6.27 35.67 -12.48
CA VAL A 941 -5.23 34.65 -12.29
C VAL A 941 -4.64 34.80 -10.89
N ILE A 942 -4.45 33.70 -10.18
CA ILE A 942 -3.69 33.65 -8.93
C ILE A 942 -2.44 32.80 -9.19
N LEU A 943 -1.26 33.35 -8.95
CA LEU A 943 0.02 32.68 -9.09
C LEU A 943 0.60 32.40 -7.71
N ILE A 944 0.93 31.14 -7.44
CA ILE A 944 1.59 30.68 -6.21
C ILE A 944 2.87 29.94 -6.61
N GLY A 945 4.00 30.35 -6.04
CA GLY A 945 5.31 29.71 -6.26
C GLY A 945 6.35 30.24 -5.27
N ASP A 946 7.49 29.57 -5.16
CA ASP A 946 8.59 29.94 -4.27
C ASP A 946 9.85 30.43 -5.02
N ALA A 947 9.84 30.39 -6.35
CA ALA A 947 10.91 30.89 -7.21
C ALA A 947 10.39 31.88 -8.30
N PRO A 948 11.27 32.73 -8.87
CA PRO A 948 10.93 33.64 -9.97
C PRO A 948 10.80 32.91 -11.33
N PRO A 949 10.19 33.54 -12.35
CA PRO A 949 10.06 32.97 -13.69
C PRO A 949 11.42 32.83 -14.39
N ASN A 950 11.51 31.91 -15.36
CA ASN A 950 12.70 31.80 -16.21
C ASN A 950 12.90 33.05 -17.08
N THR A 951 14.13 33.55 -17.17
CA THR A 951 14.49 34.52 -18.21
C THR A 951 14.45 33.90 -19.62
N LYS A 952 14.41 34.73 -20.68
CA LYS A 952 14.47 34.22 -22.07
C LYS A 952 15.71 33.36 -22.35
N ILE A 953 16.82 33.64 -21.66
CA ILE A 953 18.07 32.86 -21.74
C ILE A 953 17.91 31.52 -21.03
N ASP A 954 17.30 31.53 -19.84
CA ASP A 954 17.06 30.31 -19.05
C ASP A 954 16.11 29.35 -19.76
N VAL A 955 15.04 29.86 -20.38
CA VAL A 955 14.13 29.07 -21.22
C VAL A 955 14.92 28.34 -22.33
N ALA A 956 15.73 29.07 -23.10
CA ALA A 956 16.51 28.48 -24.19
C ALA A 956 17.52 27.43 -23.67
N LYS A 957 18.21 27.72 -22.57
CA LYS A 957 19.20 26.84 -21.97
C LYS A 957 18.56 25.57 -21.39
N LYS A 958 17.48 25.70 -20.63
CA LYS A 958 16.82 24.57 -19.94
C LYS A 958 16.07 23.69 -20.93
N ARG A 959 15.45 24.25 -21.99
CA ARG A 959 14.86 23.48 -23.08
C ARG A 959 15.85 22.59 -23.83
N ALA A 960 17.13 22.99 -23.90
CA ALA A 960 18.17 22.22 -24.58
C ALA A 960 18.38 20.81 -23.98
N SER A 961 17.94 20.58 -22.73
CA SER A 961 18.05 19.28 -22.05
C SER A 961 17.33 18.13 -22.77
N PHE A 962 16.11 18.37 -23.27
CA PHE A 962 15.39 17.43 -24.14
C PHE A 962 15.63 17.68 -25.64
N GLY A 963 16.23 18.82 -25.98
CA GLY A 963 16.52 19.25 -27.35
C GLY A 963 15.28 19.78 -28.09
N GLU A 964 15.50 20.69 -29.04
CA GLU A 964 14.40 21.33 -29.80
C GLU A 964 13.61 20.37 -30.69
N HIS A 965 14.17 19.21 -31.05
CA HIS A 965 13.42 18.19 -31.78
C HIS A 965 12.26 17.63 -30.94
N TYR A 966 12.51 17.36 -29.64
CA TYR A 966 11.48 16.93 -28.72
C TYR A 966 10.37 17.98 -28.61
N TRP A 967 10.71 19.22 -28.28
CA TRP A 967 9.72 20.27 -28.04
C TRP A 967 8.85 20.58 -29.26
N LYS A 968 9.39 20.49 -30.48
CA LYS A 968 8.61 20.63 -31.72
C LYS A 968 7.47 19.62 -31.86
N THR A 969 7.56 18.47 -31.19
CA THR A 969 6.51 17.44 -31.19
C THR A 969 5.48 17.62 -30.06
N THR A 970 5.68 18.61 -29.18
CA THR A 970 4.82 18.90 -28.03
C THR A 970 3.93 20.13 -28.27
N ARG A 971 2.95 20.34 -27.39
CA ARG A 971 2.16 21.58 -27.33
C ARG A 971 2.96 22.85 -27.01
N PHE A 972 4.21 22.71 -26.56
CA PHE A 972 5.14 23.81 -26.26
C PHE A 972 6.23 23.96 -27.35
N ALA A 973 5.87 23.66 -28.60
CA ALA A 973 6.76 23.79 -29.76
C ALA A 973 7.29 25.21 -29.95
N ILE A 974 6.47 26.21 -29.64
CA ILE A 974 6.85 27.62 -29.63
C ILE A 974 7.21 27.98 -28.18
N SER A 975 8.39 28.55 -27.97
CA SER A 975 8.80 29.06 -26.66
C SER A 975 7.87 30.19 -26.23
N THR A 976 7.44 30.14 -24.97
CA THR A 976 6.67 31.19 -24.31
C THR A 976 7.57 31.90 -23.29
N TYR A 977 7.22 33.15 -22.96
CA TYR A 977 7.96 34.01 -22.04
C TYR A 977 6.98 34.76 -21.15
N TYR A 978 7.31 34.88 -19.87
CA TYR A 978 6.36 35.38 -18.88
C TYR A 978 5.97 36.84 -19.15
N GLU A 979 6.87 37.68 -19.68
CA GLU A 979 6.56 39.08 -20.00
C GLU A 979 5.51 39.20 -21.10
N ASP A 980 5.63 38.37 -22.13
CA ASP A 980 4.77 38.40 -23.32
C ASP A 980 3.34 37.92 -22.95
N GLU A 981 3.23 36.87 -22.11
CA GLU A 981 1.95 36.37 -21.61
C GLU A 981 1.28 37.34 -20.61
N LEU A 982 2.05 37.97 -19.72
CA LEU A 982 1.54 38.99 -18.80
C LEU A 982 1.02 40.22 -19.53
N GLU A 983 1.71 40.66 -20.58
CA GLU A 983 1.26 41.77 -21.42
C GLU A 983 -0.08 41.43 -22.10
N THR A 984 -0.23 40.19 -22.56
CA THR A 984 -1.48 39.70 -23.16
C THR A 984 -2.64 39.69 -22.15
N LEU A 985 -2.45 39.17 -20.93
CA LEU A 985 -3.47 39.19 -19.88
C LEU A 985 -3.83 40.63 -19.45
N LYS A 986 -2.83 41.51 -19.36
CA LYS A 986 -3.03 42.93 -19.04
C LYS A 986 -3.85 43.64 -20.11
N ASN A 987 -3.59 43.39 -21.39
CA ASN A 987 -4.35 43.96 -22.50
C ASN A 987 -5.83 43.51 -22.50
N LYS A 988 -6.12 42.35 -21.91
CA LYS A 988 -7.48 41.85 -21.68
C LYS A 988 -8.09 42.27 -20.34
N ASN A 989 -7.40 43.11 -19.56
CA ASN A 989 -7.84 43.57 -18.24
C ASN A 989 -8.07 42.43 -17.23
N ILE A 990 -7.30 41.34 -17.34
CA ILE A 990 -7.34 40.20 -16.42
C ILE A 990 -6.23 40.39 -15.37
N PRO A 991 -6.56 40.61 -14.08
CA PRO A 991 -5.55 40.77 -13.05
C PRO A 991 -4.82 39.46 -12.74
N VAL A 992 -3.51 39.55 -12.50
CA VAL A 992 -2.66 38.45 -12.04
C VAL A 992 -2.17 38.76 -10.63
N HIS A 993 -2.58 37.94 -9.66
CA HIS A 993 -2.22 38.08 -8.26
C HIS A 993 -1.09 37.10 -7.92
N ALA A 994 0.14 37.59 -7.73
CA ALA A 994 1.29 36.75 -7.42
C ALA A 994 1.56 36.66 -5.91
N PHE A 995 1.68 35.43 -5.40
CA PHE A 995 2.04 35.12 -4.02
C PHE A 995 3.35 34.34 -4.02
N ILE A 996 4.43 35.04 -3.69
CA ILE A 996 5.77 34.45 -3.58
C ILE A 996 5.94 33.89 -2.17
N LEU A 997 6.06 32.58 -2.09
CA LEU A 997 6.29 31.84 -0.84
C LEU A 997 7.78 31.88 -0.54
N LEU A 998 8.24 32.91 0.17
CA LEU A 998 9.60 32.91 0.71
C LEU A 998 9.74 31.69 1.62
N ILE A 999 10.66 30.77 1.31
CA ILE A 999 11.17 29.76 2.26
C ILE A 999 11.90 30.55 3.36
N MET A 1000 11.14 31.17 4.27
CA MET A 1000 11.69 31.78 5.45
C MET A 1000 12.17 30.64 6.34
N GLN A 1001 13.50 30.53 6.44
CA GLN A 1001 14.17 30.07 7.64
C GLN A 1001 13.35 30.50 8.86
N LYS A 1002 12.82 29.53 9.61
CA LYS A 1002 12.26 29.76 10.95
C LYS A 1002 13.39 30.21 11.89
N ILE A 1003 13.82 31.45 11.76
CA ILE A 1003 14.48 32.20 12.82
C ILE A 1003 13.41 33.14 13.36
N THR A 1004 12.75 32.67 14.42
CA THR A 1004 12.14 33.48 15.48
C THR A 1004 11.11 34.54 15.05
N LEU A 1005 9.82 34.17 15.17
CA LEU A 1005 8.72 35.11 15.41
C LEU A 1005 9.02 35.94 16.69
N LYS A 1006 9.72 37.07 16.56
CA LYS A 1006 9.61 38.15 17.55
C LYS A 1006 9.95 39.56 17.10
N ASN A 1007 10.62 39.82 15.97
CA ASN A 1007 10.95 41.19 15.59
C ASN A 1007 10.97 41.41 14.07
N CYS A 1008 9.84 41.83 13.50
CA CYS A 1008 9.82 42.74 12.34
C CYS A 1008 8.41 43.33 12.17
N LYS A 1009 8.17 44.44 12.86
CA LYS A 1009 7.19 45.44 12.43
C LYS A 1009 7.84 46.28 11.33
N ARG A 1010 7.06 46.63 10.29
CA ARG A 1010 7.39 47.43 9.08
C ARG A 1010 8.05 46.54 8.00
N ASP A 1011 7.52 46.41 6.79
CA ASP A 1011 6.88 47.40 5.94
C ASP A 1011 5.69 46.83 5.13
N LYS A 1012 4.59 47.60 5.08
CA LYS A 1012 3.48 47.39 4.14
C LYS A 1012 3.71 48.30 2.94
N ARG A 1013 4.23 47.78 1.82
CA ARG A 1013 4.01 48.35 0.48
C ARG A 1013 3.96 47.25 -0.56
N THR A 1014 2.74 47.02 -1.05
CA THR A 1014 2.38 46.72 -2.45
C THR A 1014 3.29 45.75 -3.23
N MET A 1015 2.80 44.53 -3.42
CA MET A 1015 2.90 43.79 -4.67
C MET A 1015 1.50 43.45 -5.13
#